data_AF-A0A9X3AHZ4-F1
#
_entry.id   AF-A0A9X3AHZ4-F1
#
_cell.length_a   1.000
_cell.length_b   1.000
_cell.length_c   1.000
_cell.angle_alpha   90.00
_cell.angle_beta   90.00
_cell.angle_gamma   90.00
#
_symmetry.space_group_name_H-M   'P 1'
#
loop_
_entity.id
_entity.type
_entity.pdbx_description
1 polymer ?
#
loop_
_entity_poly.entity_id
_entity_poly.type
_entity_poly.pdbx_seq_one_letter_code
_entity_poly.pdbx_strand_id
1 'polypeptide(L)'
;MFSVPRISLLLAVCLLAACSGNGSSTSRKTEPVKYVNGYVGSSSVQRALIQAVPIDVQGQTATEVIDTDDGQKETYAGAKASSTTLAYYQVQLGRDDIGRPITLIVSGKEDNSTLERCELVNGCYDSWAYLSAKVVPQEYELRASVGNAQDNMRINVNWVTHLASALAYTSYIDNSGDGSNPDTPRAGIYTDFTIERANLWLSALFDLSDIISLRPLAPSELYKDSGLASAIKQESILYGAIVAAGQQLALDAGQDQVDWVADVVDEFLHNQGQFYQRSSTQISLYGIYSAARTVLQNNRDYIAAQNYSVPSELAGAIAVLNQRIAALQDKNDQLSAVDIPASQVKDWLDRINNARAFMADLNERLVNYKGQAPNTCPAGTPQTDESGCVHSFIDPAYVTKTVEYYDALNSIYEGIAPQLAVGTAAVRDRVLELIGCLNSGCAGDTRYDAANKKLTVDGLTLTMVPVELGAEIEKEGKYNAFDIQLLGQMVVDADDLNDPLDTVASIKFKEVKTTNADDEEVKSYSRVRIVYSGEEGFATPPDPITTPPLGYDLEWPDVDIPATVNGVKQDFSLYFSAKLIGVDDVLVPSSPMHYNLTTMALSLVASSDTKGTITEDGKEVELKDLAQVTLSAEASNAANYYSDSVWPELDDYFRVRSGFESGIIESNLFEYRIMENQTVLYSEVNDVKVFRQADYIDVNISGYGINRLEIFSDTDGLAGLRKCSVIINDDNERETSVCTQLSESDEVLTIQKLVDDDLLGLFSIPSRGAYRPLFPDADDDGSYELVVGSDVALDGKLEAAFAQGINNLSLRAAHELTEGQGSSVERAPLAIVDVKLTRNSKDVWELAVAAGYDYDYLVDVLPTGVRAQSLYLSYLIGNSSAPDENDADVIRNFTFELGGLIIYRGGVKLFTSEEKGESIGVTLASRVDYELDGSGQPCGVINRKDEIVTGNCNAVGYLTYRNSIVGVIREERDGVYVVRFSDGQFLVLGG
;
A
#
# COMPACT_ATOMS: atom_id res chain seq x y z
N MET A 1 36.04 -0.56 27.60
CA MET A 1 35.18 0.00 28.67
C MET A 1 33.72 -0.29 28.32
N PHE A 2 33.27 -1.54 28.46
CA PHE A 2 31.93 -1.95 28.01
C PHE A 2 30.88 -1.61 29.08
N SER A 3 30.03 -0.62 28.82
CA SER A 3 28.91 -0.29 29.70
C SER A 3 27.79 -1.34 29.58
N VAL A 4 27.93 -2.43 30.35
CA VAL A 4 26.94 -3.52 30.52
C VAL A 4 25.48 -3.04 30.46
N PRO A 5 25.05 -1.97 31.19
CA PRO A 5 23.63 -1.69 31.37
C PRO A 5 22.84 -1.39 30.10
N ARG A 6 23.49 -1.02 28.99
CA ARG A 6 22.79 -0.64 27.73
C ARG A 6 22.51 -1.83 26.81
N ILE A 7 23.40 -2.82 26.74
CA ILE A 7 23.06 -4.10 26.09
C ILE A 7 21.98 -4.82 26.90
N SER A 8 22.03 -4.72 28.24
CA SER A 8 20.94 -5.17 29.11
C SER A 8 19.63 -4.40 28.87
N LEU A 9 19.66 -3.14 28.39
CA LEU A 9 18.45 -2.40 28.03
C LEU A 9 17.88 -2.88 26.68
N LEU A 10 18.73 -3.13 25.68
CA LEU A 10 18.32 -3.72 24.41
C LEU A 10 17.67 -5.10 24.61
N LEU A 11 18.25 -5.94 25.48
CA LEU A 11 17.63 -7.20 25.89
C LEU A 11 16.37 -6.98 26.74
N ALA A 12 16.36 -6.07 27.72
CA ALA A 12 15.20 -5.87 28.59
C ALA A 12 13.95 -5.38 27.85
N VAL A 13 14.11 -4.47 26.87
CA VAL A 13 13.00 -4.03 26.01
C VAL A 13 12.52 -5.18 25.10
N CYS A 14 13.44 -5.98 24.57
CA CYS A 14 13.08 -7.15 23.74
C CYS A 14 12.44 -8.30 24.54
N LEU A 15 12.79 -8.47 25.81
CA LEU A 15 12.32 -9.57 26.68
C LEU A 15 10.93 -9.32 27.31
N LEU A 16 10.35 -8.14 27.12
CA LEU A 16 9.00 -7.80 27.61
C LEU A 16 7.99 -7.35 26.53
N ALA A 17 8.41 -7.08 25.28
CA ALA A 17 7.58 -6.30 24.34
C ALA A 17 7.50 -6.79 22.87
N ALA A 18 7.72 -8.09 22.57
CA ALA A 18 7.50 -8.64 21.22
C ALA A 18 6.89 -10.06 21.23
N CYS A 19 6.12 -10.49 20.21
CA CYS A 19 4.93 -11.39 20.34
C CYS A 19 4.71 -12.79 19.59
N SER A 20 5.16 -13.11 18.34
CA SER A 20 5.17 -14.47 17.65
C SER A 20 5.27 -14.46 16.11
N GLY A 21 6.11 -15.29 15.48
CA GLY A 21 6.39 -15.32 14.02
C GLY A 21 5.48 -16.21 13.17
N ASN A 22 5.56 -16.00 11.84
CA ASN A 22 4.66 -16.57 10.83
C ASN A 22 5.24 -17.75 10.03
N GLY A 23 4.34 -18.53 9.40
CA GLY A 23 4.71 -19.63 8.51
C GLY A 23 3.51 -20.33 7.87
N SER A 24 2.92 -19.74 6.82
CA SER A 24 1.98 -20.44 5.93
C SER A 24 2.12 -19.94 4.49
N SER A 25 1.82 -20.80 3.52
CA SER A 25 1.80 -20.46 2.09
C SER A 25 0.69 -21.23 1.40
N THR A 26 -0.07 -20.57 0.52
CA THR A 26 -1.15 -21.21 -0.25
C THR A 26 -0.98 -20.95 -1.74
N SER A 27 -1.29 -21.95 -2.56
CA SER A 27 -1.12 -21.90 -4.01
C SER A 27 -2.46 -21.62 -4.71
N ARG A 28 -2.50 -20.56 -5.53
CA ARG A 28 -3.67 -20.24 -6.36
C ARG A 28 -3.82 -21.25 -7.50
N LYS A 29 -5.06 -21.70 -7.75
CA LYS A 29 -5.46 -22.37 -9.01
C LYS A 29 -6.12 -21.36 -9.94
N THR A 30 -5.93 -21.52 -11.24
CA THR A 30 -6.57 -20.71 -12.28
C THR A 30 -8.05 -21.05 -12.45
N GLU A 31 -8.88 -20.02 -12.56
CA GLU A 31 -10.33 -20.09 -12.77
C GLU A 31 -10.72 -19.58 -14.17
N PRO A 32 -11.94 -19.90 -14.67
CA PRO A 32 -12.39 -19.44 -15.99
C PRO A 32 -12.58 -17.91 -16.07
N VAL A 33 -12.27 -17.37 -17.24
CA VAL A 33 -12.40 -15.93 -17.57
C VAL A 33 -13.87 -15.52 -17.70
N LYS A 34 -14.22 -14.34 -17.18
CA LYS A 34 -15.58 -13.76 -17.19
C LYS A 34 -15.61 -12.42 -17.92
N TYR A 35 -16.77 -12.05 -18.47
CA TYR A 35 -16.92 -10.91 -19.39
C TYR A 35 -18.25 -10.18 -19.20
N VAL A 36 -18.29 -8.88 -19.52
CA VAL A 36 -19.55 -8.15 -19.79
C VAL A 36 -19.63 -7.74 -21.27
N ASN A 37 -20.84 -7.53 -21.79
CA ASN A 37 -21.07 -7.22 -23.20
C ASN A 37 -22.08 -6.08 -23.37
N GLY A 38 -22.12 -5.48 -24.56
CA GLY A 38 -22.99 -4.32 -24.77
C GLY A 38 -23.09 -3.84 -26.20
N TYR A 39 -23.88 -2.79 -26.40
CA TYR A 39 -23.96 -2.02 -27.64
C TYR A 39 -23.75 -0.53 -27.32
N VAL A 40 -23.11 0.19 -28.24
CA VAL A 40 -22.79 1.61 -28.09
C VAL A 40 -23.67 2.50 -28.98
N GLY A 41 -24.16 3.61 -28.43
CA GLY A 41 -25.15 4.48 -29.06
C GLY A 41 -26.47 3.73 -29.31
N SER A 42 -27.16 4.02 -30.41
CA SER A 42 -28.38 3.29 -30.80
C SER A 42 -28.05 1.95 -31.50
N SER A 43 -27.00 1.24 -31.06
CA SER A 43 -26.20 0.36 -31.92
C SER A 43 -25.60 1.11 -33.13
N SER A 44 -25.16 2.36 -32.94
CA SER A 44 -24.64 3.27 -33.98
C SER A 44 -23.11 3.43 -33.99
N VAL A 45 -22.45 3.28 -32.83
CA VAL A 45 -21.03 3.68 -32.64
C VAL A 45 -20.09 2.48 -32.74
N GLN A 46 -19.25 2.50 -33.77
CA GLN A 46 -18.34 1.43 -34.17
C GLN A 46 -16.91 1.78 -33.80
N ARG A 47 -16.09 0.78 -33.45
CA ARG A 47 -14.65 0.90 -33.15
C ARG A 47 -14.28 1.83 -31.98
N ALA A 48 -15.24 2.25 -31.17
CA ALA A 48 -14.97 2.99 -29.95
C ALA A 48 -14.03 2.22 -29.03
N LEU A 49 -13.25 2.93 -28.22
CA LEU A 49 -12.61 2.36 -27.05
C LEU A 49 -13.69 2.18 -25.97
N ILE A 50 -13.67 1.05 -25.25
CA ILE A 50 -14.54 0.82 -24.09
C ILE A 50 -13.66 0.36 -22.93
N GLN A 51 -13.80 1.00 -21.78
CA GLN A 51 -13.11 0.67 -20.55
C GLN A 51 -14.13 0.25 -19.51
N ALA A 52 -14.00 -0.96 -18.97
CA ALA A 52 -14.70 -1.39 -17.77
C ALA A 52 -13.88 -0.93 -16.56
N VAL A 53 -14.28 0.22 -15.99
CA VAL A 53 -13.58 0.86 -14.88
C VAL A 53 -14.27 0.46 -13.58
N PRO A 54 -13.58 -0.19 -12.63
CA PRO A 54 -14.15 -0.48 -11.33
C PRO A 54 -14.38 0.82 -10.56
N ILE A 55 -15.43 0.83 -9.74
CA ILE A 55 -15.57 1.83 -8.69
C ILE A 55 -14.69 1.40 -7.51
N ASP A 56 -13.89 2.33 -7.01
CA ASP A 56 -12.95 2.10 -5.93
C ASP A 56 -13.64 2.10 -4.54
N VAL A 57 -12.86 1.98 -3.47
CA VAL A 57 -13.36 2.01 -2.08
C VAL A 57 -13.86 3.39 -1.61
N GLN A 58 -13.70 4.42 -2.45
CA GLN A 58 -14.11 5.80 -2.21
C GLN A 58 -15.35 6.20 -3.02
N GLY A 59 -15.82 5.32 -3.91
CA GLY A 59 -16.93 5.62 -4.82
C GLY A 59 -16.51 6.44 -6.05
N GLN A 60 -15.23 6.44 -6.40
CA GLN A 60 -14.68 7.07 -7.61
C GLN A 60 -14.39 6.03 -8.69
N THR A 61 -14.33 6.45 -9.95
CA THR A 61 -13.83 5.62 -11.06
C THR A 61 -12.31 5.51 -10.95
N ALA A 62 -11.78 4.30 -10.80
CA ALA A 62 -10.34 4.09 -10.61
C ALA A 62 -9.48 4.65 -11.76
N THR A 63 -8.33 5.25 -11.40
CA THR A 63 -7.36 5.82 -12.33
C THR A 63 -5.95 5.24 -12.14
N GLU A 64 -5.16 5.26 -13.21
CA GLU A 64 -3.75 4.86 -13.30
C GLU A 64 -2.97 6.02 -13.95
N VAL A 65 -1.88 6.44 -13.31
CA VAL A 65 -0.90 7.34 -13.95
C VAL A 65 -0.01 6.48 -14.83
N ILE A 66 0.16 6.89 -16.09
CA ILE A 66 1.08 6.26 -17.04
C ILE A 66 2.14 7.27 -17.47
N ASP A 67 3.39 6.83 -17.51
CA ASP A 67 4.47 7.55 -18.17
C ASP A 67 4.26 7.48 -19.70
N THR A 68 4.38 8.62 -20.38
CA THR A 68 4.34 8.74 -21.84
C THR A 68 5.52 9.57 -22.33
N ASP A 69 5.79 9.55 -23.64
CA ASP A 69 6.90 10.32 -24.23
C ASP A 69 6.75 11.85 -24.01
N ASP A 70 5.54 12.34 -23.76
CA ASP A 70 5.19 13.73 -23.46
C ASP A 70 5.00 14.01 -21.95
N GLY A 71 5.36 13.08 -21.06
CA GLY A 71 5.23 13.20 -19.60
C GLY A 71 4.18 12.27 -18.97
N GLN A 72 3.79 12.53 -17.72
CA GLN A 72 2.84 11.68 -16.98
C GLN A 72 1.39 12.05 -17.23
N LYS A 73 0.55 11.05 -17.53
CA LYS A 73 -0.87 11.20 -17.87
C LYS A 73 -1.74 10.30 -17.00
N GLU A 74 -2.73 10.88 -16.31
CA GLU A 74 -3.77 10.10 -15.62
C GLU A 74 -4.74 9.51 -16.65
N THR A 75 -5.06 8.22 -16.53
CA THR A 75 -6.03 7.53 -17.38
C THR A 75 -6.89 6.56 -16.55
N TYR A 76 -8.02 6.07 -17.08
CA TYR A 76 -8.88 5.14 -16.33
C TYR A 76 -8.26 3.74 -16.19
N ALA A 77 -8.06 3.31 -14.94
CA ALA A 77 -7.56 1.99 -14.56
C ALA A 77 -8.67 0.95 -14.71
N GLY A 78 -8.82 0.40 -15.91
CA GLY A 78 -9.92 -0.51 -16.24
C GLY A 78 -9.64 -1.36 -17.46
N ALA A 79 -10.32 -2.51 -17.55
CA ALA A 79 -10.10 -3.45 -18.64
C ALA A 79 -10.60 -2.86 -19.97
N LYS A 80 -9.73 -2.89 -21.00
CA LYS A 80 -9.91 -2.13 -22.25
C LYS A 80 -10.34 -3.05 -23.40
N ALA A 81 -11.32 -2.62 -24.20
CA ALA A 81 -11.90 -3.35 -25.33
C ALA A 81 -12.23 -2.41 -26.50
N SER A 82 -12.84 -2.92 -27.58
CA SER A 82 -13.33 -2.06 -28.68
C SER A 82 -14.65 -2.55 -29.25
N SER A 83 -15.53 -1.62 -29.68
CA SER A 83 -16.77 -2.01 -30.34
C SER A 83 -16.52 -2.48 -31.77
N THR A 84 -17.26 -3.49 -32.20
CA THR A 84 -17.22 -4.02 -33.56
C THR A 84 -17.90 -3.05 -34.55
N THR A 85 -17.82 -3.36 -35.86
CA THR A 85 -18.62 -2.66 -36.89
C THR A 85 -20.14 -2.88 -36.77
N LEU A 86 -20.60 -3.62 -35.76
CA LEU A 86 -22.01 -3.77 -35.39
C LEU A 86 -22.35 -3.02 -34.09
N ALA A 87 -21.46 -2.12 -33.64
CA ALA A 87 -21.49 -1.40 -32.36
C ALA A 87 -21.52 -2.31 -31.10
N TYR A 88 -21.46 -3.63 -31.26
CA TYR A 88 -21.36 -4.61 -30.18
C TYR A 88 -19.95 -4.65 -29.60
N TYR A 89 -19.81 -4.74 -28.28
CA TYR A 89 -18.55 -5.00 -27.59
C TYR A 89 -18.67 -6.16 -26.60
N GLN A 90 -17.52 -6.75 -26.26
CA GLN A 90 -17.32 -7.64 -25.13
C GLN A 90 -16.00 -7.23 -24.46
N VAL A 91 -16.01 -7.10 -23.13
CA VAL A 91 -14.85 -6.73 -22.32
C VAL A 91 -14.68 -7.74 -21.18
N GLN A 92 -13.45 -8.18 -20.96
CA GLN A 92 -13.07 -9.09 -19.89
C GLN A 92 -13.02 -8.31 -18.57
N LEU A 93 -13.56 -8.85 -17.48
CA LEU A 93 -13.39 -8.26 -16.15
C LEU A 93 -12.18 -8.87 -15.43
N GLY A 94 -11.59 -8.13 -14.50
CA GLY A 94 -10.68 -8.67 -13.50
C GLY A 94 -11.40 -9.65 -12.57
N ARG A 95 -10.63 -10.50 -11.87
CA ARG A 95 -11.22 -11.53 -10.98
C ARG A 95 -12.03 -10.90 -9.86
N ASP A 96 -11.58 -9.76 -9.37
CA ASP A 96 -12.07 -9.15 -8.14
C ASP A 96 -13.17 -8.09 -8.42
N ASP A 97 -13.36 -7.68 -9.68
CA ASP A 97 -14.41 -6.74 -10.12
C ASP A 97 -15.81 -7.39 -10.23
N ILE A 98 -15.86 -8.72 -10.33
CA ILE A 98 -17.13 -9.45 -10.46
C ILE A 98 -17.87 -9.41 -9.13
N GLY A 99 -19.09 -8.87 -9.15
CA GLY A 99 -19.88 -8.60 -7.96
C GLY A 99 -19.66 -7.20 -7.36
N ARG A 100 -18.85 -6.33 -7.99
CA ARG A 100 -18.66 -4.93 -7.59
C ARG A 100 -19.42 -3.95 -8.50
N PRO A 101 -19.62 -2.70 -8.05
CA PRO A 101 -19.98 -1.59 -8.94
C PRO A 101 -18.88 -1.29 -9.97
N ILE A 102 -19.28 -1.09 -11.23
CA ILE A 102 -18.39 -0.68 -12.32
C ILE A 102 -19.06 0.41 -13.19
N THR A 103 -18.24 1.26 -13.82
CA THR A 103 -18.68 2.19 -14.86
C THR A 103 -18.01 1.83 -16.19
N LEU A 104 -18.83 1.62 -17.22
CA LEU A 104 -18.39 1.43 -18.59
C LEU A 104 -18.23 2.81 -19.22
N ILE A 105 -16.97 3.19 -19.49
CA ILE A 105 -16.63 4.45 -20.16
C ILE A 105 -16.30 4.15 -21.62
N VAL A 106 -16.93 4.87 -22.53
CA VAL A 106 -16.73 4.76 -23.98
C VAL A 106 -16.08 6.03 -24.47
N SER A 107 -14.94 5.91 -25.14
CA SER A 107 -14.15 7.05 -25.64
C SER A 107 -13.85 6.98 -27.14
N GLY A 108 -13.64 8.17 -27.73
CA GLY A 108 -13.02 8.32 -29.05
C GLY A 108 -11.58 7.76 -29.05
N LYS A 109 -11.12 7.25 -30.19
CA LYS A 109 -9.75 6.75 -30.32
C LYS A 109 -8.84 7.79 -30.94
N GLU A 110 -7.61 7.86 -30.44
CA GLU A 110 -6.56 8.77 -30.92
C GLU A 110 -6.26 8.58 -32.42
N ASP A 111 -6.39 7.35 -32.95
CA ASP A 111 -6.24 7.02 -34.37
C ASP A 111 -7.41 7.46 -35.27
N ASN A 112 -8.41 8.17 -34.72
CA ASN A 112 -9.65 8.58 -35.38
C ASN A 112 -10.44 7.41 -36.02
N SER A 113 -10.23 6.16 -35.57
CA SER A 113 -10.91 4.99 -36.15
C SER A 113 -12.32 4.74 -35.58
N THR A 114 -12.71 5.43 -34.50
CA THR A 114 -14.06 5.41 -33.93
C THR A 114 -15.04 6.16 -34.82
N LEU A 115 -16.15 5.51 -35.17
CA LEU A 115 -17.12 6.01 -36.15
C LEU A 115 -18.55 5.85 -35.62
N GLU A 116 -19.31 6.95 -35.51
CA GLU A 116 -20.77 6.86 -35.38
C GLU A 116 -21.44 6.82 -36.77
N ARG A 117 -22.67 6.30 -36.86
CA ARG A 117 -23.52 6.29 -38.07
C ARG A 117 -24.70 7.26 -37.92
N CYS A 118 -25.01 8.02 -38.99
CA CYS A 118 -26.16 8.92 -39.00
C CYS A 118 -27.47 8.13 -39.22
N GLU A 119 -28.36 8.18 -38.23
CA GLU A 119 -29.67 7.53 -38.20
C GLU A 119 -30.77 8.44 -38.81
N LEU A 120 -30.47 9.70 -39.12
CA LEU A 120 -31.42 10.67 -39.67
C LEU A 120 -31.46 10.63 -41.20
N VAL A 121 -32.61 10.29 -41.79
CA VAL A 121 -32.80 10.18 -43.26
C VAL A 121 -32.51 11.49 -44.01
N ASN A 122 -32.69 12.64 -43.36
CA ASN A 122 -32.43 13.96 -43.95
C ASN A 122 -30.96 14.41 -43.82
N GLY A 123 -30.10 13.60 -43.18
CA GLY A 123 -28.78 13.99 -42.72
C GLY A 123 -28.78 14.48 -41.26
N CYS A 124 -27.60 14.42 -40.65
CA CYS A 124 -27.28 14.84 -39.29
C CYS A 124 -26.52 16.19 -39.31
N TYR A 125 -26.09 16.67 -38.13
CA TYR A 125 -25.32 17.92 -37.99
C TYR A 125 -24.09 17.96 -38.92
N ASP A 126 -23.66 19.16 -39.29
CA ASP A 126 -22.55 19.40 -40.25
C ASP A 126 -22.75 18.66 -41.60
N SER A 127 -23.98 18.67 -42.11
CA SER A 127 -24.39 18.02 -43.38
C SER A 127 -24.06 16.53 -43.48
N TRP A 128 -23.86 15.85 -42.36
CA TRP A 128 -23.45 14.45 -42.30
C TRP A 128 -24.52 13.53 -42.88
N ALA A 129 -24.21 12.84 -43.98
CA ALA A 129 -25.22 12.12 -44.76
C ALA A 129 -25.77 10.87 -44.04
N TYR A 130 -27.07 10.61 -44.19
CA TYR A 130 -27.76 9.40 -43.73
C TYR A 130 -27.01 8.10 -44.12
N LEU A 131 -26.99 7.11 -43.23
CA LEU A 131 -26.26 5.83 -43.33
C LEU A 131 -24.73 5.94 -43.45
N SER A 132 -24.17 7.12 -43.75
CA SER A 132 -22.72 7.34 -43.70
C SER A 132 -22.24 7.43 -42.26
N ALA A 133 -20.95 7.18 -42.05
CA ALA A 133 -20.33 7.22 -40.75
C ALA A 133 -19.34 8.39 -40.65
N LYS A 134 -19.34 9.10 -39.52
CA LYS A 134 -18.43 10.22 -39.22
C LYS A 134 -17.52 9.82 -38.06
N VAL A 135 -16.28 10.31 -38.10
CA VAL A 135 -15.35 10.24 -36.97
C VAL A 135 -15.95 11.00 -35.79
N VAL A 136 -15.95 10.40 -34.60
CA VAL A 136 -16.22 11.11 -33.35
C VAL A 136 -14.90 11.64 -32.78
N PRO A 137 -14.89 12.81 -32.13
CA PRO A 137 -13.66 13.41 -31.58
C PRO A 137 -13.12 12.59 -30.38
N GLN A 138 -11.93 12.91 -29.88
CA GLN A 138 -11.32 12.15 -28.78
C GLN A 138 -12.06 12.39 -27.45
N GLU A 139 -12.56 13.62 -27.28
CA GLU A 139 -13.37 14.15 -26.19
C GLU A 139 -14.79 13.55 -26.13
N TYR A 140 -15.17 12.74 -27.12
CA TYR A 140 -16.41 11.95 -27.09
C TYR A 140 -16.37 10.98 -25.90
N GLU A 141 -17.20 11.21 -24.88
CA GLU A 141 -17.33 10.30 -23.74
C GLU A 141 -18.80 9.92 -23.46
N LEU A 142 -19.08 8.62 -23.35
CA LEU A 142 -20.35 8.11 -22.84
C LEU A 142 -20.15 7.10 -21.71
N ARG A 143 -20.92 7.26 -20.63
CA ARG A 143 -20.86 6.42 -19.42
C ARG A 143 -22.07 5.48 -19.31
N ALA A 144 -21.91 4.35 -18.63
CA ALA A 144 -23.01 3.57 -18.08
C ALA A 144 -22.54 2.83 -16.81
N SER A 145 -23.21 3.06 -15.69
CA SER A 145 -22.84 2.47 -14.39
C SER A 145 -23.78 1.35 -13.99
N VAL A 146 -23.25 0.29 -13.37
CA VAL A 146 -24.03 -0.80 -12.76
C VAL A 146 -23.53 -1.07 -11.35
N GLY A 147 -24.43 -1.30 -10.40
CA GLY A 147 -24.06 -1.51 -9.00
C GLY A 147 -23.45 -2.89 -8.71
N ASN A 148 -23.65 -3.86 -9.62
CA ASN A 148 -23.23 -5.25 -9.42
C ASN A 148 -22.91 -5.93 -10.76
N ALA A 149 -21.64 -5.94 -11.16
CA ALA A 149 -21.19 -6.54 -12.40
C ALA A 149 -21.25 -8.07 -12.37
N GLN A 150 -21.97 -8.68 -13.32
CA GLN A 150 -22.13 -10.14 -13.41
C GLN A 150 -21.60 -10.71 -14.74
N ASP A 151 -21.21 -11.99 -14.74
CA ASP A 151 -20.71 -12.64 -15.95
C ASP A 151 -21.79 -12.75 -17.03
N ASN A 152 -21.39 -12.45 -18.28
CA ASN A 152 -22.24 -12.28 -19.45
C ASN A 152 -23.36 -11.23 -19.31
N MET A 153 -23.30 -10.34 -18.31
CA MET A 153 -24.22 -9.21 -18.15
C MET A 153 -24.17 -8.30 -19.38
N ARG A 154 -25.35 -7.81 -19.80
CA ARG A 154 -25.45 -6.78 -20.85
C ARG A 154 -25.56 -5.39 -20.24
N ILE A 155 -24.70 -4.49 -20.72
CA ILE A 155 -24.64 -3.08 -20.33
C ILE A 155 -24.58 -2.28 -21.63
N ASN A 156 -25.60 -1.49 -21.96
CA ASN A 156 -25.62 -0.67 -23.17
C ASN A 156 -25.19 0.77 -22.85
N VAL A 157 -24.29 1.35 -23.65
CA VAL A 157 -23.70 2.67 -23.37
C VAL A 157 -24.18 3.69 -24.40
N ASN A 158 -24.96 4.67 -23.96
CA ASN A 158 -25.54 5.73 -24.78
C ASN A 158 -25.86 6.96 -23.90
N TRP A 159 -26.35 8.06 -24.47
CA TRP A 159 -26.60 9.28 -23.69
C TRP A 159 -27.66 9.12 -22.57
N VAL A 160 -28.62 8.19 -22.70
CA VAL A 160 -29.60 7.90 -21.62
C VAL A 160 -28.93 7.20 -20.44
N THR A 161 -27.98 6.29 -20.69
CA THR A 161 -27.18 5.66 -19.63
C THR A 161 -26.05 6.55 -19.12
N HIS A 162 -25.61 7.54 -19.90
CA HIS A 162 -24.76 8.63 -19.41
C HIS A 162 -25.54 9.45 -18.37
N LEU A 163 -26.76 9.91 -18.65
CA LEU A 163 -27.59 10.65 -17.69
C LEU A 163 -27.85 9.87 -16.39
N ALA A 164 -28.04 8.55 -16.47
CA ALA A 164 -28.15 7.70 -15.27
C ALA A 164 -26.84 7.64 -14.47
N SER A 165 -25.70 7.49 -15.15
CA SER A 165 -24.36 7.50 -14.52
C SER A 165 -24.04 8.86 -13.88
N ALA A 166 -24.37 9.97 -14.55
CA ALA A 166 -24.19 11.31 -14.03
C ALA A 166 -25.06 11.56 -12.78
N LEU A 167 -26.35 11.21 -12.84
CA LEU A 167 -27.28 11.33 -11.70
C LEU A 167 -26.81 10.50 -10.51
N ALA A 168 -26.34 9.26 -10.75
CA ALA A 168 -25.79 8.37 -9.73
C ALA A 168 -24.53 8.92 -9.02
N TYR A 169 -23.85 9.90 -9.63
CA TYR A 169 -22.67 10.59 -9.09
C TYR A 169 -23.00 11.93 -8.43
N THR A 170 -24.27 12.38 -8.39
CA THR A 170 -24.65 13.66 -7.74
C THR A 170 -25.10 13.50 -6.29
N SER A 171 -24.80 14.49 -5.45
CA SER A 171 -25.15 14.47 -4.02
C SER A 171 -26.64 14.66 -3.71
N TYR A 172 -27.52 14.78 -4.71
CA TYR A 172 -28.98 14.94 -4.53
C TYR A 172 -29.66 13.74 -3.85
N ILE A 173 -28.98 12.59 -3.80
CA ILE A 173 -29.55 11.32 -3.34
C ILE A 173 -29.45 11.14 -1.79
N ASP A 174 -28.69 11.98 -1.08
CA ASP A 174 -28.55 12.03 0.39
C ASP A 174 -29.83 12.64 1.04
N ASN A 175 -30.90 11.83 1.08
CA ASN A 175 -32.31 12.26 1.11
C ASN A 175 -32.82 12.93 2.41
N SER A 176 -31.94 13.28 3.36
CA SER A 176 -32.27 14.07 4.57
C SER A 176 -31.04 14.73 5.20
N GLY A 177 -30.39 15.63 4.45
CA GLY A 177 -29.14 16.32 4.81
C GLY A 177 -29.30 17.73 5.39
N ASP A 178 -29.37 18.75 4.52
CA ASP A 178 -29.41 20.16 4.90
C ASP A 178 -30.77 20.85 4.64
N GLY A 179 -30.97 22.02 5.27
CA GLY A 179 -32.22 22.78 5.26
C GLY A 179 -32.43 23.68 4.04
N SER A 180 -31.66 23.49 2.98
CA SER A 180 -31.52 24.41 1.84
C SER A 180 -31.36 23.63 0.53
N ASN A 181 -32.48 23.05 0.06
CA ASN A 181 -32.65 22.41 -1.27
C ASN A 181 -31.68 23.02 -2.31
N PRO A 182 -30.56 22.34 -2.64
CA PRO A 182 -29.48 23.02 -3.34
C PRO A 182 -29.79 23.10 -4.82
N ASP A 183 -30.13 24.29 -5.30
CA ASP A 183 -30.45 24.55 -6.71
C ASP A 183 -29.22 24.39 -7.66
N THR A 184 -28.05 24.05 -7.10
CA THR A 184 -26.79 23.72 -7.79
C THR A 184 -26.37 22.27 -7.55
N PRO A 185 -26.06 21.47 -8.58
CA PRO A 185 -25.52 20.12 -8.40
C PRO A 185 -24.14 20.15 -7.72
N ARG A 186 -23.77 19.04 -7.06
CA ARG A 186 -22.43 18.82 -6.51
C ARG A 186 -21.99 17.38 -6.76
N ALA A 187 -20.71 17.22 -7.08
CA ALA A 187 -20.06 15.91 -7.19
C ALA A 187 -20.16 15.13 -5.86
N GLY A 188 -20.71 13.92 -5.96
CA GLY A 188 -20.92 12.96 -4.89
C GLY A 188 -20.00 11.76 -5.06
N ILE A 189 -20.57 10.56 -4.93
CA ILE A 189 -19.87 9.28 -5.05
C ILE A 189 -20.77 8.24 -5.70
N TYR A 190 -20.17 7.34 -6.49
CA TYR A 190 -20.84 6.13 -6.95
C TYR A 190 -21.02 5.16 -5.78
N THR A 191 -22.26 4.75 -5.53
CA THR A 191 -22.58 3.63 -4.64
C THR A 191 -23.53 2.69 -5.38
N ASP A 192 -23.56 1.42 -4.99
CA ASP A 192 -24.46 0.42 -5.56
C ASP A 192 -25.93 0.91 -5.52
N PHE A 193 -26.32 1.59 -4.43
CA PHE A 193 -27.64 2.18 -4.25
C PHE A 193 -27.91 3.40 -5.16
N THR A 194 -26.98 4.34 -5.28
CA THR A 194 -27.17 5.52 -6.15
C THR A 194 -27.25 5.13 -7.63
N ILE A 195 -26.45 4.15 -8.04
CA ILE A 195 -26.46 3.61 -9.40
C ILE A 195 -27.81 2.96 -9.72
N GLU A 196 -28.27 1.99 -8.91
CA GLU A 196 -29.52 1.30 -9.21
C GLU A 196 -30.74 2.23 -9.07
N ARG A 197 -30.73 3.20 -8.14
CA ARG A 197 -31.79 4.24 -8.06
C ARG A 197 -31.83 5.08 -9.35
N ALA A 198 -30.69 5.51 -9.87
CA ALA A 198 -30.62 6.32 -11.10
C ALA A 198 -30.99 5.51 -12.36
N ASN A 199 -30.57 4.25 -12.45
CA ASN A 199 -30.94 3.37 -13.56
C ASN A 199 -32.47 3.15 -13.61
N LEU A 200 -33.12 2.94 -12.46
CA LEU A 200 -34.58 2.89 -12.36
C LEU A 200 -35.25 4.24 -12.69
N TRP A 201 -34.62 5.36 -12.31
CA TRP A 201 -35.15 6.71 -12.51
C TRP A 201 -35.24 7.07 -14.00
N LEU A 202 -34.15 6.87 -14.74
CA LEU A 202 -34.12 7.09 -16.19
C LEU A 202 -35.01 6.06 -16.93
N SER A 203 -35.10 4.82 -16.45
CA SER A 203 -36.03 3.82 -16.99
C SER A 203 -37.50 4.25 -16.83
N ALA A 204 -37.88 4.77 -15.66
CA ALA A 204 -39.22 5.31 -15.42
C ALA A 204 -39.51 6.60 -16.22
N LEU A 205 -38.52 7.49 -16.34
CA LEU A 205 -38.63 8.76 -17.10
C LEU A 205 -38.86 8.52 -18.59
N PHE A 206 -38.22 7.50 -19.15
CA PHE A 206 -38.41 7.08 -20.55
C PHE A 206 -39.44 5.97 -20.75
N ASP A 207 -40.13 5.51 -19.69
CA ASP A 207 -41.12 4.43 -19.71
C ASP A 207 -40.58 3.20 -20.47
N LEU A 208 -39.42 2.72 -20.00
CA LEU A 208 -38.68 1.55 -20.48
C LEU A 208 -38.50 0.55 -19.32
N SER A 209 -38.38 -0.74 -19.63
CA SER A 209 -38.22 -1.80 -18.63
C SER A 209 -36.86 -1.77 -17.92
N ASP A 210 -35.78 -1.54 -18.66
CA ASP A 210 -34.41 -1.41 -18.16
C ASP A 210 -33.50 -0.77 -19.23
N ILE A 211 -32.97 0.42 -18.97
CA ILE A 211 -32.03 1.11 -19.88
C ILE A 211 -30.66 0.41 -20.02
N ILE A 212 -30.26 -0.41 -19.04
CA ILE A 212 -28.94 -1.05 -19.00
C ILE A 212 -28.91 -2.28 -19.91
N SER A 213 -29.83 -3.23 -19.78
CA SER A 213 -29.79 -4.49 -20.54
C SER A 213 -30.61 -4.50 -21.84
N LEU A 214 -31.66 -3.67 -21.96
CA LEU A 214 -32.46 -3.57 -23.19
C LEU A 214 -31.59 -3.05 -24.35
N ARG A 215 -31.46 -3.84 -25.42
CA ARG A 215 -30.64 -3.45 -26.57
C ARG A 215 -31.34 -2.34 -27.39
N PRO A 216 -30.76 -1.14 -27.56
CA PRO A 216 -31.29 -0.16 -28.50
C PRO A 216 -31.05 -0.63 -29.96
N LEU A 217 -32.08 -0.65 -30.79
CA LEU A 217 -31.99 -1.00 -32.22
C LEU A 217 -31.98 0.25 -33.12
N ALA A 218 -30.92 0.37 -33.91
CA ALA A 218 -30.69 1.45 -34.86
C ALA A 218 -31.88 1.64 -35.83
N PRO A 219 -32.56 2.80 -35.83
CA PRO A 219 -33.64 3.12 -36.78
C PRO A 219 -33.29 2.86 -38.25
N SER A 220 -32.04 3.10 -38.66
CA SER A 220 -31.58 2.91 -40.04
C SER A 220 -31.39 1.43 -40.41
N GLU A 221 -31.28 0.53 -39.43
CA GLU A 221 -30.97 -0.88 -39.64
C GLU A 221 -32.14 -1.83 -39.34
N LEU A 222 -33.35 -1.31 -39.07
CA LEU A 222 -34.53 -2.10 -38.71
C LEU A 222 -34.98 -3.13 -39.76
N TYR A 223 -34.44 -3.08 -40.97
CA TYR A 223 -34.64 -4.09 -42.02
C TYR A 223 -33.83 -5.39 -41.79
N LYS A 224 -32.83 -5.37 -40.89
CA LYS A 224 -32.04 -6.54 -40.49
C LYS A 224 -32.81 -7.34 -39.43
N ASP A 225 -32.55 -8.65 -39.36
CA ASP A 225 -33.03 -9.44 -38.21
C ASP A 225 -32.22 -9.07 -36.95
N SER A 226 -32.92 -8.86 -35.84
CA SER A 226 -32.35 -8.55 -34.54
C SER A 226 -32.21 -9.79 -33.64
N GLY A 227 -32.86 -10.91 -34.00
CA GLY A 227 -32.93 -12.11 -33.16
C GLY A 227 -33.77 -11.97 -31.89
N LEU A 228 -34.50 -10.85 -31.72
CA LEU A 228 -35.28 -10.55 -30.52
C LEU A 228 -36.75 -10.97 -30.67
N ALA A 229 -37.34 -11.48 -29.58
CA ALA A 229 -38.77 -11.79 -29.50
C ALA A 229 -39.63 -10.52 -29.65
N SER A 230 -40.79 -10.63 -30.29
CA SER A 230 -41.60 -9.50 -30.78
C SER A 230 -41.86 -8.37 -29.74
N ALA A 231 -42.21 -8.70 -28.49
CA ALA A 231 -42.42 -7.69 -27.45
C ALA A 231 -41.14 -6.90 -27.11
N ILE A 232 -40.05 -7.61 -26.78
CA ILE A 232 -38.73 -7.02 -26.52
C ILE A 232 -38.24 -6.25 -27.75
N LYS A 233 -38.51 -6.74 -28.96
CA LYS A 233 -38.14 -6.08 -30.22
C LYS A 233 -38.88 -4.76 -30.42
N GLN A 234 -40.17 -4.66 -30.09
CA GLN A 234 -40.91 -3.38 -30.12
C GLN A 234 -40.29 -2.35 -29.17
N GLU A 235 -39.95 -2.78 -27.96
CA GLU A 235 -39.33 -1.92 -26.95
C GLU A 235 -37.90 -1.53 -27.32
N SER A 236 -37.13 -2.45 -27.92
CA SER A 236 -35.78 -2.21 -28.45
C SER A 236 -35.76 -1.21 -29.60
N ILE A 237 -36.80 -1.21 -30.45
CA ILE A 237 -37.03 -0.20 -31.50
C ILE A 237 -37.35 1.16 -30.87
N LEU A 238 -38.19 1.18 -29.83
CA LEU A 238 -38.57 2.38 -29.10
C LEU A 238 -37.35 3.02 -28.40
N TYR A 239 -36.54 2.24 -27.68
CA TYR A 239 -35.33 2.72 -27.03
C TYR A 239 -34.28 3.18 -28.05
N GLY A 240 -34.05 2.42 -29.13
CA GLY A 240 -33.15 2.83 -30.21
C GLY A 240 -33.56 4.15 -30.89
N ALA A 241 -34.87 4.42 -30.98
CA ALA A 241 -35.40 5.70 -31.45
C ALA A 241 -35.24 6.85 -30.46
N ILE A 242 -35.37 6.59 -29.15
CA ILE A 242 -35.09 7.59 -28.11
C ILE A 242 -33.61 7.95 -28.13
N VAL A 243 -32.71 6.97 -28.21
CA VAL A 243 -31.27 7.24 -28.32
C VAL A 243 -30.94 8.02 -29.60
N ALA A 244 -31.45 7.58 -30.76
CA ALA A 244 -31.26 8.28 -32.04
C ALA A 244 -31.95 9.66 -32.12
N ALA A 245 -32.84 10.01 -31.18
CA ALA A 245 -33.41 11.35 -31.09
C ALA A 245 -32.34 12.41 -30.74
N GLY A 246 -31.25 12.02 -30.06
CA GLY A 246 -30.14 12.94 -29.75
C GLY A 246 -29.51 13.54 -30.99
N GLN A 247 -29.28 12.75 -32.05
CA GLN A 247 -28.81 13.25 -33.35
C GLN A 247 -29.75 14.31 -33.95
N GLN A 248 -31.07 14.15 -33.79
CA GLN A 248 -32.05 15.11 -34.27
C GLN A 248 -32.08 16.38 -33.41
N LEU A 249 -31.97 16.25 -32.09
CA LEU A 249 -31.99 17.39 -31.17
C LEU A 249 -30.72 18.24 -31.25
N ALA A 250 -29.53 17.62 -31.41
CA ALA A 250 -28.29 18.32 -31.69
C ALA A 250 -28.36 19.09 -33.04
N LEU A 251 -28.90 18.44 -34.08
CA LEU A 251 -29.16 19.09 -35.38
C LEU A 251 -30.16 20.25 -35.27
N ASP A 252 -31.23 20.10 -34.49
CA ASP A 252 -32.24 21.15 -34.26
C ASP A 252 -31.70 22.32 -33.41
N ALA A 253 -30.74 22.05 -32.51
CA ALA A 253 -30.03 23.06 -31.72
C ALA A 253 -28.89 23.77 -32.50
N GLY A 254 -28.33 23.11 -33.52
CA GLY A 254 -27.20 23.62 -34.29
C GLY A 254 -25.82 23.31 -33.67
N GLN A 255 -25.75 22.28 -32.83
CA GLN A 255 -24.54 21.78 -32.15
C GLN A 255 -24.17 20.39 -32.70
N ASP A 256 -22.93 19.94 -32.46
CA ASP A 256 -22.64 18.51 -32.57
C ASP A 256 -23.11 17.73 -31.33
N GLN A 257 -22.93 16.42 -31.37
CA GLN A 257 -23.52 15.50 -30.39
C GLN A 257 -22.75 15.44 -29.06
N VAL A 258 -21.49 15.89 -29.00
CA VAL A 258 -20.73 15.93 -27.73
C VAL A 258 -21.17 17.15 -26.92
N ASP A 259 -21.09 18.35 -27.52
CA ASP A 259 -21.61 19.60 -26.96
C ASP A 259 -23.07 19.45 -26.50
N TRP A 260 -23.93 18.88 -27.36
CA TRP A 260 -25.33 18.66 -27.02
C TRP A 260 -25.53 17.70 -25.84
N VAL A 261 -24.71 16.64 -25.69
CA VAL A 261 -24.81 15.74 -24.53
C VAL A 261 -24.36 16.44 -23.24
N ALA A 262 -23.36 17.31 -23.28
CA ALA A 262 -22.95 18.11 -22.12
C ALA A 262 -24.08 19.04 -21.65
N ASP A 263 -24.65 19.85 -22.55
CA ASP A 263 -25.80 20.71 -22.27
C ASP A 263 -27.00 19.92 -21.69
N VAL A 264 -27.26 18.71 -22.21
CA VAL A 264 -28.34 17.85 -21.70
C VAL A 264 -28.05 17.32 -20.30
N VAL A 265 -26.81 16.97 -19.98
CA VAL A 265 -26.41 16.55 -18.63
C VAL A 265 -26.58 17.71 -17.65
N ASP A 266 -26.11 18.90 -17.98
CA ASP A 266 -26.19 20.05 -17.08
C ASP A 266 -27.64 20.52 -16.86
N GLU A 267 -28.47 20.62 -17.91
CA GLU A 267 -29.89 20.96 -17.77
C GLU A 267 -30.63 19.89 -16.94
N PHE A 268 -30.31 18.61 -17.13
CA PHE A 268 -30.92 17.49 -16.40
C PHE A 268 -30.53 17.46 -14.92
N LEU A 269 -29.26 17.70 -14.59
CA LEU A 269 -28.77 17.71 -13.21
C LEU A 269 -29.25 18.96 -12.46
N HIS A 270 -29.28 20.14 -13.10
CA HIS A 270 -29.88 21.34 -12.52
C HIS A 270 -31.38 21.15 -12.23
N ASN A 271 -32.11 20.46 -13.11
CA ASN A 271 -33.50 20.07 -12.91
C ASN A 271 -33.68 18.84 -11.98
N GLN A 272 -32.70 18.51 -11.13
CA GLN A 272 -32.75 17.42 -10.15
C GLN A 272 -33.12 16.05 -10.76
N GLY A 273 -32.60 15.74 -11.95
CA GLY A 273 -32.88 14.51 -12.68
C GLY A 273 -34.25 14.49 -13.37
N GLN A 274 -34.83 15.64 -13.68
CA GLN A 274 -36.09 15.77 -14.44
C GLN A 274 -35.84 16.42 -15.81
N PHE A 275 -36.78 16.22 -16.73
CA PHE A 275 -36.91 17.05 -17.93
C PHE A 275 -38.25 17.78 -17.91
N TYR A 276 -38.38 18.88 -18.64
CA TYR A 276 -39.70 19.46 -18.87
C TYR A 276 -40.60 18.45 -19.59
N GLN A 277 -41.85 18.32 -19.16
CA GLN A 277 -42.84 17.49 -19.86
C GLN A 277 -43.09 18.05 -21.26
N ARG A 278 -43.06 19.37 -21.41
CA ARG A 278 -43.01 20.11 -22.66
C ARG A 278 -42.44 21.51 -22.41
N SER A 279 -41.46 21.95 -23.20
CA SER A 279 -41.06 23.36 -23.26
C SER A 279 -40.75 23.78 -24.71
N SER A 280 -40.37 25.04 -24.90
CA SER A 280 -39.96 25.63 -26.19
C SER A 280 -38.57 26.28 -26.16
N THR A 281 -37.91 26.28 -24.99
CA THR A 281 -36.59 26.90 -24.77
C THR A 281 -35.64 26.02 -23.95
N GLN A 282 -36.09 24.83 -23.54
CA GLN A 282 -35.42 23.87 -22.67
C GLN A 282 -35.74 22.45 -23.15
N ILE A 283 -34.89 21.49 -22.79
CA ILE A 283 -35.01 20.10 -23.18
C ILE A 283 -36.27 19.49 -22.54
N SER A 284 -37.01 18.71 -23.33
CA SER A 284 -38.30 18.19 -22.87
C SER A 284 -38.65 16.82 -23.43
N LEU A 285 -39.39 16.04 -22.64
CA LEU A 285 -39.93 14.74 -23.03
C LEU A 285 -40.79 14.85 -24.30
N TYR A 286 -41.58 15.92 -24.43
CA TYR A 286 -42.32 16.19 -25.68
C TYR A 286 -41.37 16.33 -26.88
N GLY A 287 -40.26 17.05 -26.72
CA GLY A 287 -39.23 17.20 -27.74
C GLY A 287 -38.58 15.86 -28.11
N ILE A 288 -38.04 15.16 -27.12
CA ILE A 288 -37.37 13.85 -27.29
C ILE A 288 -38.29 12.83 -27.96
N TYR A 289 -39.54 12.67 -27.49
CA TYR A 289 -40.47 11.73 -28.11
C TYR A 289 -40.91 12.18 -29.52
N SER A 290 -41.04 13.49 -29.78
CA SER A 290 -41.38 14.01 -31.12
C SER A 290 -40.25 13.83 -32.13
N ALA A 291 -39.00 14.00 -31.69
CA ALA A 291 -37.81 13.66 -32.45
C ALA A 291 -37.75 12.15 -32.73
N ALA A 292 -37.79 11.30 -31.69
CA ALA A 292 -37.80 9.84 -31.82
C ALA A 292 -38.87 9.31 -32.79
N ARG A 293 -40.10 9.86 -32.71
CA ARG A 293 -41.20 9.51 -33.62
C ARG A 293 -40.89 9.89 -35.06
N THR A 294 -40.29 11.07 -35.27
CA THR A 294 -39.91 11.57 -36.61
C THR A 294 -38.77 10.75 -37.20
N VAL A 295 -37.77 10.39 -36.40
CA VAL A 295 -36.68 9.46 -36.80
C VAL A 295 -37.26 8.12 -37.24
N LEU A 296 -38.13 7.48 -36.45
CA LEU A 296 -38.76 6.21 -36.84
C LEU A 296 -39.66 6.32 -38.07
N GLN A 297 -40.43 7.40 -38.21
CA GLN A 297 -41.31 7.60 -39.37
C GLN A 297 -40.51 7.76 -40.66
N ASN A 298 -39.46 8.60 -40.64
CA ASN A 298 -38.60 8.81 -41.79
C ASN A 298 -37.86 7.53 -42.17
N ASN A 299 -37.29 6.81 -41.20
CA ASN A 299 -36.60 5.53 -41.44
C ASN A 299 -37.55 4.45 -41.98
N ARG A 300 -38.76 4.32 -41.41
CA ARG A 300 -39.82 3.42 -41.92
C ARG A 300 -40.10 3.69 -43.40
N ASP A 301 -40.31 4.96 -43.75
CA ASP A 301 -40.74 5.35 -45.09
C ASP A 301 -39.59 5.21 -46.12
N TYR A 302 -38.35 5.45 -45.69
CA TYR A 302 -37.16 5.11 -46.48
C TYR A 302 -37.02 3.60 -46.70
N ILE A 303 -37.07 2.79 -45.64
CA ILE A 303 -36.91 1.32 -45.71
C ILE A 303 -37.99 0.70 -46.61
N ALA A 304 -39.24 1.18 -46.50
CA ALA A 304 -40.34 0.79 -47.38
C ALA A 304 -40.10 1.21 -48.85
N ALA A 305 -39.59 2.42 -49.10
CA ALA A 305 -39.25 2.88 -50.45
C ALA A 305 -38.12 2.07 -51.11
N GLN A 306 -37.19 1.51 -50.32
CA GLN A 306 -36.17 0.57 -50.81
C GLN A 306 -36.71 -0.86 -51.03
N ASN A 307 -38.00 -1.12 -50.81
CA ASN A 307 -38.65 -2.44 -50.88
C ASN A 307 -38.08 -3.48 -49.88
N TYR A 308 -37.50 -3.02 -48.77
CA TYR A 308 -37.08 -3.90 -47.67
C TYR A 308 -38.25 -4.25 -46.73
N SER A 309 -38.13 -5.37 -46.03
CA SER A 309 -39.13 -5.80 -45.06
C SER A 309 -39.10 -4.91 -43.80
N VAL A 310 -40.21 -4.25 -43.51
CA VAL A 310 -40.38 -3.47 -42.28
C VAL A 310 -40.91 -4.37 -41.15
N PRO A 311 -40.32 -4.37 -39.93
CA PRO A 311 -40.84 -5.12 -38.79
C PRO A 311 -42.26 -4.70 -38.41
N SER A 312 -43.13 -5.68 -38.11
CA SER A 312 -44.48 -5.44 -37.56
C SER A 312 -44.44 -4.61 -36.27
N GLU A 313 -43.41 -4.81 -35.46
CA GLU A 313 -43.16 -4.13 -34.19
C GLU A 313 -43.00 -2.61 -34.33
N LEU A 314 -42.50 -2.13 -35.48
CA LEU A 314 -42.24 -0.71 -35.70
C LEU A 314 -43.54 0.13 -35.69
N ALA A 315 -44.65 -0.44 -36.16
CA ALA A 315 -45.96 0.21 -36.07
C ALA A 315 -46.41 0.38 -34.61
N GLY A 316 -46.10 -0.59 -33.74
CA GLY A 316 -46.36 -0.53 -32.31
C GLY A 316 -45.50 0.53 -31.60
N ALA A 317 -44.20 0.57 -31.87
CA ALA A 317 -43.30 1.60 -31.30
C ALA A 317 -43.72 3.03 -31.68
N ILE A 318 -44.11 3.25 -32.95
CA ILE A 318 -44.63 4.55 -33.40
C ILE A 318 -45.98 4.87 -32.73
N ALA A 319 -46.85 3.89 -32.47
CA ALA A 319 -48.10 4.11 -31.75
C ALA A 319 -47.87 4.52 -30.28
N VAL A 320 -46.94 3.87 -29.58
CA VAL A 320 -46.53 4.23 -28.21
C VAL A 320 -45.98 5.66 -28.14
N LEU A 321 -45.09 6.04 -29.07
CA LEU A 321 -44.58 7.42 -29.13
C LEU A 321 -45.70 8.44 -29.37
N ASN A 322 -46.65 8.17 -30.27
CA ASN A 322 -47.80 9.06 -30.48
C ASN A 322 -48.66 9.20 -29.22
N GLN A 323 -48.86 8.12 -28.45
CA GLN A 323 -49.59 8.15 -27.18
C GLN A 323 -48.86 8.99 -26.11
N ARG A 324 -47.53 8.83 -25.97
CA ARG A 324 -46.70 9.64 -25.04
C ARG A 324 -46.70 11.12 -25.43
N ILE A 325 -46.49 11.44 -26.72
CA ILE A 325 -46.56 12.81 -27.25
C ILE A 325 -47.93 13.45 -26.94
N ALA A 326 -49.03 12.71 -27.15
CA ALA A 326 -50.38 13.20 -26.87
C ALA A 326 -50.60 13.50 -25.37
N ALA A 327 -50.08 12.65 -24.48
CA ALA A 327 -50.17 12.83 -23.02
C ALA A 327 -49.38 14.03 -22.47
N LEU A 328 -48.55 14.69 -23.30
CA LEU A 328 -47.70 15.82 -22.93
C LEU A 328 -48.10 17.15 -23.61
N GLN A 329 -49.14 17.17 -24.46
CA GLN A 329 -49.49 18.34 -25.29
C GLN A 329 -49.80 19.61 -24.49
N ASP A 330 -50.52 19.49 -23.36
CA ASP A 330 -51.00 20.63 -22.57
C ASP A 330 -50.08 21.01 -21.39
N LYS A 331 -48.94 20.33 -21.23
CA LYS A 331 -48.08 20.41 -20.02
C LYS A 331 -46.86 21.32 -20.19
N ASN A 332 -47.07 22.52 -20.73
CA ASN A 332 -45.97 23.48 -20.94
C ASN A 332 -45.31 23.87 -19.60
N ASP A 333 -43.98 23.88 -19.59
CA ASP A 333 -43.09 24.38 -18.54
C ASP A 333 -43.32 23.75 -17.15
N GLN A 334 -43.87 22.53 -17.13
CA GLN A 334 -43.93 21.63 -15.98
C GLN A 334 -42.80 20.61 -16.09
N LEU A 335 -41.96 20.46 -15.06
CA LEU A 335 -41.03 19.34 -14.98
C LEU A 335 -41.76 18.00 -14.90
N SER A 336 -41.08 16.91 -15.27
CA SER A 336 -41.50 15.56 -14.92
C SER A 336 -41.53 15.38 -13.40
N ALA A 337 -42.33 14.42 -12.95
CA ALA A 337 -42.50 14.08 -11.53
C ALA A 337 -42.17 12.59 -11.33
N VAL A 338 -40.99 12.19 -11.81
CA VAL A 338 -40.44 10.85 -11.54
C VAL A 338 -39.76 10.90 -10.18
N ASP A 339 -40.20 10.06 -9.26
CA ASP A 339 -39.44 9.73 -8.05
C ASP A 339 -39.38 8.21 -7.93
N ILE A 340 -38.16 7.70 -7.75
CA ILE A 340 -37.92 6.33 -7.32
C ILE A 340 -37.67 6.37 -5.81
N PRO A 341 -38.69 6.09 -4.97
CA PRO A 341 -38.48 5.97 -3.53
C PRO A 341 -37.54 4.80 -3.24
N ALA A 342 -36.70 4.94 -2.20
CA ALA A 342 -35.70 3.95 -1.82
C ALA A 342 -36.26 2.53 -1.60
N SER A 343 -37.56 2.40 -1.30
CA SER A 343 -38.27 1.13 -1.15
C SER A 343 -38.47 0.33 -2.46
N GLN A 344 -38.29 0.93 -3.64
CA GLN A 344 -38.20 0.17 -4.89
C GLN A 344 -36.82 -0.49 -5.06
N VAL A 345 -35.78 0.10 -4.45
CA VAL A 345 -34.40 -0.38 -4.45
C VAL A 345 -34.19 -1.37 -3.28
N LYS A 346 -35.18 -2.26 -3.06
CA LYS A 346 -35.41 -2.92 -1.76
C LYS A 346 -34.19 -3.71 -1.25
N ASP A 347 -33.58 -4.55 -2.09
CA ASP A 347 -32.51 -5.44 -1.63
C ASP A 347 -31.27 -4.65 -1.15
N TRP A 348 -31.09 -3.42 -1.66
CA TRP A 348 -30.10 -2.47 -1.17
C TRP A 348 -30.56 -1.74 0.09
N LEU A 349 -31.84 -1.42 0.23
CA LEU A 349 -32.42 -0.87 1.47
C LEU A 349 -32.29 -1.87 2.63
N ASP A 350 -32.57 -3.15 2.40
CA ASP A 350 -32.39 -4.22 3.39
C ASP A 350 -30.89 -4.38 3.75
N ARG A 351 -29.96 -4.23 2.78
CA ARG A 351 -28.52 -4.16 3.05
C ARG A 351 -28.12 -2.95 3.90
N ILE A 352 -28.63 -1.75 3.60
CA ILE A 352 -28.34 -0.52 4.34
C ILE A 352 -28.90 -0.60 5.77
N ASN A 353 -30.10 -1.16 5.95
CA ASN A 353 -30.69 -1.40 7.28
C ASN A 353 -29.84 -2.40 8.09
N ASN A 354 -29.39 -3.50 7.48
CA ASN A 354 -28.49 -4.46 8.12
C ASN A 354 -27.13 -3.84 8.45
N ALA A 355 -26.58 -2.99 7.58
CA ALA A 355 -25.37 -2.24 7.86
C ALA A 355 -25.57 -1.28 9.05
N ARG A 356 -26.69 -0.54 9.12
CA ARG A 356 -27.00 0.37 10.22
C ARG A 356 -27.15 -0.35 11.56
N ALA A 357 -27.88 -1.47 11.58
CA ALA A 357 -28.04 -2.30 12.77
C ALA A 357 -26.69 -2.91 13.23
N PHE A 358 -25.87 -3.39 12.29
CA PHE A 358 -24.53 -3.91 12.60
C PHE A 358 -23.59 -2.81 13.11
N MET A 359 -23.61 -1.61 12.52
CA MET A 359 -22.80 -0.48 12.99
C MET A 359 -23.23 0.03 14.37
N ALA A 360 -24.51 -0.05 14.73
CA ALA A 360 -24.98 0.28 16.07
C ALA A 360 -24.45 -0.72 17.13
N ASP A 361 -24.63 -2.04 16.89
CA ASP A 361 -24.08 -3.10 17.74
C ASP A 361 -22.54 -3.08 17.81
N LEU A 362 -21.88 -2.76 16.70
CA LEU A 362 -20.43 -2.59 16.65
C LEU A 362 -19.97 -1.37 17.45
N ASN A 363 -20.65 -0.22 17.33
CA ASN A 363 -20.36 0.97 18.12
C ASN A 363 -20.49 0.70 19.62
N GLU A 364 -21.60 0.07 20.05
CA GLU A 364 -21.80 -0.35 21.45
C GLU A 364 -20.62 -1.19 21.96
N ARG A 365 -20.23 -2.21 21.18
CA ARG A 365 -19.17 -3.15 21.57
C ARG A 365 -17.78 -2.54 21.56
N LEU A 366 -17.49 -1.61 20.65
CA LEU A 366 -16.21 -0.88 20.64
C LEU A 366 -16.13 0.12 21.80
N VAL A 367 -17.22 0.84 22.11
CA VAL A 367 -17.33 1.68 23.32
C VAL A 367 -17.17 0.84 24.58
N ASN A 368 -17.61 -0.42 24.57
CA ASN A 368 -17.43 -1.39 25.65
C ASN A 368 -16.35 -2.46 25.37
N TYR A 369 -15.27 -2.11 24.65
CA TYR A 369 -14.27 -3.04 24.09
C TYR A 369 -13.94 -4.26 24.96
N LYS A 370 -13.55 -4.04 26.23
CA LYS A 370 -13.12 -5.07 27.18
C LYS A 370 -14.05 -5.23 28.40
N GLY A 371 -15.30 -4.80 28.30
CA GLY A 371 -16.27 -4.85 29.40
C GLY A 371 -16.15 -3.71 30.41
N GLN A 372 -15.60 -2.56 30.02
CA GLN A 372 -15.48 -1.38 30.90
C GLN A 372 -16.83 -0.73 31.31
N ALA A 373 -17.95 -1.06 30.65
CA ALA A 373 -19.26 -0.48 30.97
C ALA A 373 -19.80 -1.04 32.31
N PRO A 374 -20.33 -0.20 33.23
CA PRO A 374 -20.85 -0.65 34.53
C PRO A 374 -21.98 -1.67 34.48
N ASN A 375 -22.68 -1.76 33.35
CA ASN A 375 -23.74 -2.73 33.05
C ASN A 375 -23.36 -3.65 31.88
N THR A 376 -22.09 -4.06 31.77
CA THR A 376 -21.65 -5.04 30.76
C THR A 376 -22.42 -6.35 30.88
N CYS A 377 -22.85 -6.92 29.74
CA CYS A 377 -23.51 -8.22 29.69
C CYS A 377 -22.57 -9.37 30.13
N PRO A 378 -23.05 -10.34 30.94
CA PRO A 378 -22.31 -11.57 31.19
C PRO A 378 -21.96 -12.35 29.92
N ALA A 379 -20.88 -13.13 29.98
CA ALA A 379 -20.47 -14.09 28.96
C ALA A 379 -21.65 -14.93 28.44
N GLY A 380 -21.77 -15.06 27.11
CA GLY A 380 -22.84 -15.85 26.48
C GLY A 380 -24.27 -15.28 26.56
N THR A 381 -24.47 -14.07 27.08
CA THR A 381 -25.80 -13.42 27.09
C THR A 381 -26.34 -13.26 25.66
N PRO A 382 -27.58 -13.71 25.36
CA PRO A 382 -28.19 -13.54 24.04
C PRO A 382 -28.26 -12.08 23.60
N GLN A 383 -28.01 -11.86 22.32
CA GLN A 383 -28.04 -10.55 21.66
C GLN A 383 -29.50 -10.21 21.29
N THR A 384 -30.24 -9.61 22.22
CA THR A 384 -31.64 -9.18 22.02
C THR A 384 -31.92 -7.84 22.69
N ASP A 385 -32.84 -7.07 22.11
CA ASP A 385 -33.27 -5.72 22.57
C ASP A 385 -33.80 -5.67 24.03
N GLU A 386 -34.02 -6.83 24.65
CA GLU A 386 -34.51 -6.98 26.03
C GLU A 386 -33.39 -7.17 27.08
N SER A 387 -32.11 -7.26 26.66
CA SER A 387 -30.99 -7.64 27.54
C SER A 387 -30.74 -6.67 28.71
N GLY A 388 -30.96 -5.36 28.51
CA GLY A 388 -30.74 -4.31 29.51
C GLY A 388 -29.27 -4.07 29.90
N CYS A 389 -28.34 -4.71 29.19
CA CYS A 389 -26.90 -4.67 29.43
C CYS A 389 -26.16 -4.32 28.13
N VAL A 390 -24.91 -3.85 28.25
CA VAL A 390 -24.06 -3.45 27.13
C VAL A 390 -23.16 -4.62 26.75
N HIS A 391 -23.21 -5.09 25.51
CA HIS A 391 -22.31 -6.15 25.05
C HIS A 391 -20.89 -5.60 24.82
N SER A 392 -19.86 -6.41 25.09
CA SER A 392 -18.46 -6.07 24.82
C SER A 392 -17.96 -6.62 23.47
N PHE A 393 -16.77 -6.18 23.04
CA PHE A 393 -16.07 -6.75 21.88
C PHE A 393 -15.27 -8.02 22.27
N ILE A 394 -14.62 -8.01 23.43
CA ILE A 394 -13.90 -9.15 24.04
C ILE A 394 -14.65 -9.58 25.32
N ASP A 395 -14.66 -10.89 25.63
CA ASP A 395 -15.29 -11.39 26.86
C ASP A 395 -14.57 -10.87 28.12
N PRO A 396 -15.27 -10.24 29.09
CA PRO A 396 -14.62 -9.68 30.29
C PRO A 396 -13.96 -10.73 31.20
N ALA A 397 -14.44 -11.98 31.20
CA ALA A 397 -13.81 -13.06 31.96
C ALA A 397 -12.46 -13.43 31.33
N TYR A 398 -12.41 -13.51 30.00
CA TYR A 398 -11.17 -13.74 29.25
C TYR A 398 -10.17 -12.59 29.43
N VAL A 399 -10.64 -11.33 29.38
CA VAL A 399 -9.80 -10.15 29.67
C VAL A 399 -9.18 -10.24 31.06
N THR A 400 -9.98 -10.56 32.08
CA THR A 400 -9.51 -10.68 33.47
C THR A 400 -8.39 -11.71 33.58
N LYS A 401 -8.63 -12.92 33.07
CA LYS A 401 -7.66 -14.02 33.03
C LYS A 401 -6.40 -13.71 32.23
N THR A 402 -6.54 -12.98 31.13
CA THR A 402 -5.40 -12.54 30.30
C THR A 402 -4.51 -11.56 31.06
N VAL A 403 -5.11 -10.60 31.78
CA VAL A 403 -4.37 -9.69 32.66
C VAL A 403 -3.68 -10.45 33.79
N GLU A 404 -4.39 -11.35 34.50
CA GLU A 404 -3.80 -12.19 35.56
C GLU A 404 -2.58 -13.01 35.06
N TYR A 405 -2.63 -13.51 33.83
CA TYR A 405 -1.52 -14.25 33.22
C TYR A 405 -0.32 -13.36 32.88
N TYR A 406 -0.53 -12.20 32.26
CA TYR A 406 0.57 -11.28 31.93
C TYR A 406 1.15 -10.58 33.17
N ASP A 407 0.34 -10.27 34.19
CA ASP A 407 0.82 -9.78 35.49
C ASP A 407 1.72 -10.82 36.17
N ALA A 408 1.37 -12.12 36.07
CA ALA A 408 2.20 -13.21 36.56
C ALA A 408 3.50 -13.37 35.75
N LEU A 409 3.45 -13.29 34.41
CA LEU A 409 4.65 -13.30 33.57
C LEU A 409 5.58 -12.13 33.86
N ASN A 410 5.05 -10.91 34.02
CA ASN A 410 5.84 -9.74 34.39
C ASN A 410 6.48 -9.91 35.77
N SER A 411 5.74 -10.43 36.75
CA SER A 411 6.26 -10.74 38.09
C SER A 411 7.39 -11.78 38.06
N ILE A 412 7.34 -12.75 37.15
CA ILE A 412 8.41 -13.73 36.94
C ILE A 412 9.62 -13.06 36.27
N TYR A 413 9.40 -12.24 35.24
CA TYR A 413 10.46 -11.49 34.57
C TYR A 413 11.21 -10.56 35.55
N GLU A 414 10.50 -9.74 36.32
CA GLU A 414 11.09 -8.83 37.31
C GLU A 414 11.93 -9.59 38.35
N GLY A 415 11.50 -10.80 38.74
CA GLY A 415 12.24 -11.66 39.66
C GLY A 415 13.53 -12.30 39.09
N ILE A 416 13.71 -12.35 37.76
CA ILE A 416 14.90 -12.93 37.10
C ILE A 416 15.72 -11.92 36.30
N ALA A 417 15.21 -10.71 36.05
CA ALA A 417 15.87 -9.70 35.23
C ALA A 417 17.29 -9.31 35.71
N PRO A 418 17.58 -9.19 37.02
CA PRO A 418 18.96 -8.99 37.51
C PRO A 418 19.92 -10.10 37.07
N GLN A 419 19.49 -11.36 37.20
CA GLN A 419 20.25 -12.55 36.85
C GLN A 419 20.43 -12.66 35.33
N LEU A 420 19.44 -12.26 34.52
CA LEU A 420 19.58 -12.19 33.06
C LEU A 420 20.59 -11.11 32.63
N ALA A 421 20.61 -9.96 33.30
CA ALA A 421 21.59 -8.90 33.05
C ALA A 421 23.03 -9.36 33.42
N VAL A 422 23.21 -10.01 34.57
CA VAL A 422 24.49 -10.59 35.00
C VAL A 422 24.93 -11.72 34.05
N GLY A 423 24.03 -12.62 33.66
CA GLY A 423 24.32 -13.70 32.70
C GLY A 423 24.75 -13.18 31.33
N THR A 424 24.09 -12.14 30.83
CA THR A 424 24.48 -11.46 29.58
C THR A 424 25.87 -10.85 29.66
N ALA A 425 26.20 -10.20 30.78
CA ALA A 425 27.54 -9.67 31.04
C ALA A 425 28.59 -10.79 31.09
N ALA A 426 28.28 -11.89 31.80
CA ALA A 426 29.15 -13.04 31.92
C ALA A 426 29.43 -13.71 30.56
N VAL A 427 28.44 -13.88 29.67
CA VAL A 427 28.67 -14.42 28.32
C VAL A 427 29.67 -13.54 27.55
N ARG A 428 29.50 -12.22 27.53
CA ARG A 428 30.47 -11.30 26.90
C ARG A 428 31.86 -11.43 27.52
N ASP A 429 31.95 -11.46 28.85
CA ASP A 429 33.25 -11.47 29.52
C ASP A 429 33.97 -12.82 29.38
N ARG A 430 33.24 -13.94 29.28
CA ARG A 430 33.82 -15.24 28.88
C ARG A 430 34.27 -15.28 27.41
N VAL A 431 33.58 -14.59 26.50
CA VAL A 431 34.01 -14.44 25.10
C VAL A 431 35.34 -13.68 25.04
N LEU A 432 35.45 -12.55 25.75
CA LEU A 432 36.70 -11.77 25.84
C LEU A 432 37.81 -12.55 26.56
N GLU A 433 37.49 -13.32 27.61
CA GLU A 433 38.44 -14.21 28.31
C GLU A 433 39.02 -15.27 27.35
N LEU A 434 38.20 -15.90 26.51
CA LEU A 434 38.66 -16.86 25.49
C LEU A 434 39.55 -16.19 24.42
N ILE A 435 39.18 -14.99 23.94
CA ILE A 435 40.00 -14.21 22.98
C ILE A 435 41.36 -13.84 23.61
N GLY A 436 41.38 -13.45 24.89
CA GLY A 436 42.62 -13.27 25.65
C GLY A 436 43.46 -14.54 25.71
N CYS A 437 42.85 -15.68 26.09
CA CYS A 437 43.54 -16.97 26.15
C CYS A 437 44.11 -17.43 24.79
N LEU A 438 43.44 -17.10 23.68
CA LEU A 438 43.88 -17.43 22.33
C LEU A 438 45.11 -16.62 21.89
N ASN A 439 45.20 -15.34 22.26
CA ASN A 439 46.29 -14.45 21.85
C ASN A 439 47.49 -14.47 22.81
N SER A 440 47.27 -14.55 24.13
CA SER A 440 48.36 -14.52 25.13
C SER A 440 48.73 -15.88 25.71
N GLY A 441 47.87 -16.89 25.55
CA GLY A 441 48.03 -18.22 26.15
C GLY A 441 47.73 -18.24 27.66
N CYS A 442 46.58 -18.80 28.05
CA CYS A 442 46.21 -18.98 29.47
C CYS A 442 46.98 -20.13 30.14
N ALA A 443 48.30 -19.92 30.30
CA ALA A 443 49.24 -20.93 30.76
C ALA A 443 48.98 -21.37 32.20
N GLY A 444 48.58 -22.64 32.37
CA GLY A 444 48.30 -23.25 33.67
C GLY A 444 46.84 -23.19 34.10
N ASP A 445 45.95 -22.55 33.33
CA ASP A 445 44.52 -22.58 33.59
C ASP A 445 43.88 -23.89 33.11
N THR A 446 43.38 -24.70 34.03
CA THR A 446 42.73 -25.99 33.73
C THR A 446 41.35 -25.84 33.07
N ARG A 447 40.81 -24.63 32.97
CA ARG A 447 39.57 -24.32 32.22
C ARG A 447 39.79 -24.21 30.71
N TYR A 448 41.02 -23.94 30.28
CA TYR A 448 41.36 -23.65 28.89
C TYR A 448 42.05 -24.84 28.21
N ASP A 449 41.42 -25.36 27.16
CA ASP A 449 41.97 -26.35 26.26
C ASP A 449 42.52 -25.65 25.01
N ALA A 450 43.83 -25.43 25.00
CA ALA A 450 44.55 -24.80 23.89
C ALA A 450 44.57 -25.66 22.62
N ALA A 451 44.39 -26.98 22.70
CA ALA A 451 44.38 -27.86 21.53
C ALA A 451 43.03 -27.80 20.79
N ASN A 452 41.93 -27.72 21.54
CA ASN A 452 40.58 -27.60 21.00
C ASN A 452 40.03 -26.17 21.00
N LYS A 453 40.89 -25.14 21.21
CA LYS A 453 40.52 -23.71 21.21
C LYS A 453 39.30 -23.39 22.09
N LYS A 454 39.23 -24.02 23.26
CA LYS A 454 38.02 -24.10 24.11
C LYS A 454 38.27 -23.59 25.53
N LEU A 455 37.30 -22.86 26.09
CA LEU A 455 37.24 -22.45 27.50
C LEU A 455 35.98 -23.07 28.14
N THR A 456 36.09 -23.60 29.35
CA THR A 456 34.94 -24.16 30.10
C THR A 456 34.86 -23.57 31.49
N VAL A 457 33.78 -22.85 31.80
CA VAL A 457 33.59 -22.19 33.09
C VAL A 457 32.13 -22.35 33.55
N ASP A 458 31.94 -22.72 34.81
CA ASP A 458 30.63 -22.73 35.51
C ASP A 458 29.51 -23.52 34.82
N GLY A 459 29.87 -24.51 33.98
CA GLY A 459 28.94 -25.36 33.20
C GLY A 459 28.78 -24.95 31.73
N LEU A 460 29.27 -23.78 31.34
CA LEU A 460 29.29 -23.29 29.96
C LEU A 460 30.61 -23.63 29.26
N THR A 461 30.51 -24.21 28.07
CA THR A 461 31.60 -24.33 27.09
C THR A 461 31.55 -23.15 26.12
N LEU A 462 32.70 -22.53 25.88
CA LEU A 462 32.95 -21.64 24.75
C LEU A 462 34.02 -22.27 23.84
N THR A 463 33.80 -22.30 22.52
CA THR A 463 34.75 -22.87 21.54
C THR A 463 34.93 -21.91 20.37
N MET A 464 36.19 -21.60 20.00
CA MET A 464 36.47 -20.77 18.83
C MET A 464 36.62 -21.62 17.56
N VAL A 465 35.82 -21.30 16.55
CA VAL A 465 35.83 -21.91 15.22
C VAL A 465 36.10 -20.82 14.18
N PRO A 466 37.16 -20.94 13.35
CA PRO A 466 37.38 -20.01 12.25
C PRO A 466 36.32 -20.18 11.15
N VAL A 467 36.07 -19.13 10.39
CA VAL A 467 35.04 -19.09 9.34
C VAL A 467 35.66 -18.73 8.01
N GLU A 468 35.45 -19.58 7.01
CA GLU A 468 35.74 -19.30 5.61
C GLU A 468 34.59 -18.49 5.00
N LEU A 469 34.91 -17.34 4.42
CA LEU A 469 33.94 -16.44 3.78
C LEU A 469 33.96 -16.55 2.23
N GLY A 470 34.86 -17.37 1.67
CA GLY A 470 34.81 -17.78 0.26
C GLY A 470 35.40 -16.78 -0.74
N ALA A 471 36.23 -15.85 -0.29
CA ALA A 471 37.00 -14.95 -1.16
C ALA A 471 38.41 -15.51 -1.45
N GLU A 472 39.04 -15.12 -2.56
CA GLU A 472 40.40 -15.52 -2.97
C GLU A 472 41.54 -15.05 -2.03
N ILE A 473 41.19 -14.45 -0.90
CA ILE A 473 42.05 -13.77 0.08
C ILE A 473 42.52 -14.75 1.19
N GLU A 474 41.81 -15.87 1.39
CA GLU A 474 42.01 -16.79 2.53
C GLU A 474 43.26 -17.70 2.33
N LYS A 475 44.42 -17.15 2.71
CA LYS A 475 45.71 -17.86 2.76
C LYS A 475 45.69 -18.95 3.86
N GLU A 476 46.34 -20.09 3.58
CA GLU A 476 46.40 -21.30 4.40
C GLU A 476 46.45 -21.05 5.94
N GLY A 477 45.29 -21.17 6.60
CA GLY A 477 45.14 -21.04 8.06
C GLY A 477 44.90 -19.62 8.61
N LYS A 478 44.59 -18.63 7.76
CA LYS A 478 44.20 -17.26 8.15
C LYS A 478 42.77 -16.93 7.71
N TYR A 479 42.03 -16.21 8.55
CA TYR A 479 40.59 -15.96 8.42
C TYR A 479 40.24 -14.52 8.83
N ASN A 480 39.14 -13.98 8.31
CA ASN A 480 38.60 -12.66 8.71
C ASN A 480 37.32 -12.75 9.57
N ALA A 481 36.75 -13.94 9.77
CA ALA A 481 35.63 -14.15 10.68
C ALA A 481 35.86 -15.35 11.62
N PHE A 482 35.35 -15.23 12.85
CA PHE A 482 35.50 -16.23 13.90
C PHE A 482 34.19 -16.40 14.66
N ASP A 483 33.70 -17.62 14.77
CA ASP A 483 32.55 -18.00 15.60
C ASP A 483 33.04 -18.39 17.01
N ILE A 484 32.52 -17.75 18.04
CA ILE A 484 32.63 -18.22 19.42
C ILE A 484 31.34 -18.94 19.78
N GLN A 485 31.36 -20.28 19.69
CA GLN A 485 30.22 -21.16 19.94
C GLN A 485 30.04 -21.40 21.45
N LEU A 486 28.78 -21.40 21.90
CA LEU A 486 28.30 -21.52 23.27
C LEU A 486 27.49 -22.81 23.43
N LEU A 487 27.83 -23.65 24.41
CA LEU A 487 27.14 -24.91 24.67
C LEU A 487 27.16 -25.27 26.17
N GLY A 488 26.03 -25.69 26.73
CA GLY A 488 25.91 -26.09 28.13
C GLY A 488 25.02 -25.15 28.93
N GLN A 489 25.24 -25.08 30.24
CA GLN A 489 24.38 -24.32 31.16
C GLN A 489 25.22 -23.35 32.00
N MET A 490 24.80 -22.09 32.04
CA MET A 490 25.23 -21.14 33.05
C MET A 490 24.18 -21.11 34.17
N VAL A 491 24.62 -21.18 35.42
CA VAL A 491 23.80 -20.87 36.59
C VAL A 491 24.19 -19.48 37.06
N VAL A 492 23.22 -18.59 37.21
CA VAL A 492 23.45 -17.19 37.60
C VAL A 492 22.76 -16.90 38.93
N ASP A 493 23.57 -16.47 39.88
CA ASP A 493 23.16 -16.00 41.19
C ASP A 493 23.19 -14.45 41.22
N ALA A 494 22.36 -13.84 42.06
CA ALA A 494 22.27 -12.39 42.24
C ALA A 494 22.83 -11.90 43.59
N ASP A 495 23.34 -12.81 44.44
CA ASP A 495 23.83 -12.54 45.81
C ASP A 495 24.92 -11.44 45.96
N ASP A 496 25.53 -10.96 44.87
CA ASP A 496 26.45 -9.82 44.85
C ASP A 496 25.74 -8.43 44.82
N LEU A 497 24.40 -8.41 44.75
CA LEU A 497 23.57 -7.20 44.91
C LEU A 497 23.08 -7.04 46.36
N ASN A 498 22.85 -5.81 46.80
CA ASN A 498 22.64 -5.45 48.22
C ASN A 498 21.30 -5.91 48.85
N ASP A 499 20.54 -6.79 48.20
CA ASP A 499 19.29 -7.37 48.71
C ASP A 499 19.21 -8.84 48.23
N PRO A 500 19.26 -9.84 49.14
CA PRO A 500 19.39 -11.25 48.75
C PRO A 500 18.07 -11.79 48.16
N LEU A 501 18.01 -11.85 46.83
CA LEU A 501 16.94 -12.53 46.11
C LEU A 501 17.20 -14.03 46.13
N ASP A 502 16.30 -14.79 46.77
CA ASP A 502 16.33 -16.26 46.94
C ASP A 502 16.03 -17.02 45.61
N THR A 503 16.52 -16.47 44.48
CA THR A 503 16.08 -16.74 43.11
C THR A 503 17.29 -16.94 42.19
N VAL A 504 17.57 -18.19 41.84
CA VAL A 504 18.68 -18.56 40.96
C VAL A 504 18.17 -18.77 39.54
N ALA A 505 18.78 -18.11 38.54
CA ALA A 505 18.44 -18.31 37.14
C ALA A 505 19.36 -19.34 36.47
N SER A 506 18.84 -20.03 35.46
CA SER A 506 19.59 -20.99 34.65
C SER A 506 19.45 -20.62 33.18
N ILE A 507 20.55 -20.36 32.47
CA ILE A 507 20.55 -20.11 31.02
C ILE A 507 21.23 -21.31 30.33
N LYS A 508 20.52 -22.00 29.44
CA LYS A 508 20.97 -23.23 28.78
C LYS A 508 21.10 -23.05 27.28
N PHE A 509 22.32 -23.07 26.76
CA PHE A 509 22.62 -23.02 25.33
C PHE A 509 22.73 -24.44 24.78
N LYS A 510 21.92 -24.79 23.77
CA LYS A 510 21.83 -26.15 23.22
C LYS A 510 22.54 -26.33 21.89
N GLU A 511 22.72 -27.60 21.52
CA GLU A 511 22.95 -28.04 20.13
C GLU A 511 21.60 -28.22 19.44
N VAL A 512 21.37 -27.49 18.35
CA VAL A 512 20.21 -27.69 17.46
C VAL A 512 20.62 -28.59 16.31
N LYS A 513 19.80 -29.58 15.98
CA LYS A 513 20.04 -30.51 14.87
C LYS A 513 19.00 -30.30 13.77
N THR A 514 19.49 -30.17 12.55
CA THR A 514 18.70 -29.96 11.33
C THR A 514 19.21 -30.91 10.24
N THR A 515 18.49 -30.99 9.13
CA THR A 515 18.93 -31.73 7.94
C THR A 515 19.11 -30.76 6.78
N ASN A 516 20.21 -30.86 6.03
CA ASN A 516 20.42 -30.05 4.82
C ASN A 516 19.64 -30.61 3.61
N ALA A 517 19.81 -29.98 2.44
CA ALA A 517 19.16 -30.39 1.19
C ALA A 517 19.66 -31.75 0.65
N ASP A 518 20.76 -32.27 1.19
CA ASP A 518 21.44 -33.52 0.80
C ASP A 518 21.21 -34.66 1.83
N ASP A 519 20.20 -34.52 2.71
CA ASP A 519 19.82 -35.45 3.79
C ASP A 519 20.88 -35.63 4.93
N GLU A 520 21.84 -34.71 5.07
CA GLU A 520 22.89 -34.76 6.12
C GLU A 520 22.52 -34.01 7.41
N GLU A 521 22.92 -34.54 8.58
CA GLU A 521 22.72 -33.88 9.89
C GLU A 521 23.62 -32.65 10.05
N VAL A 522 23.05 -31.45 9.95
CA VAL A 522 23.71 -30.17 10.25
C VAL A 522 23.41 -29.73 11.68
N LYS A 523 24.47 -29.52 12.45
CA LYS A 523 24.44 -29.01 13.82
C LYS A 523 24.60 -27.50 13.82
N SER A 524 23.70 -26.79 14.48
CA SER A 524 23.87 -25.38 14.85
C SER A 524 24.04 -25.23 16.36
N TYR A 525 24.76 -24.20 16.76
CA TYR A 525 25.07 -23.87 18.15
C TYR A 525 24.78 -22.40 18.37
N SER A 526 24.48 -22.02 19.61
CA SER A 526 24.48 -20.61 19.97
C SER A 526 25.88 -20.02 19.77
N ARG A 527 26.01 -18.85 19.14
CA ARG A 527 27.29 -18.26 18.77
C ARG A 527 27.30 -16.74 18.83
N VAL A 528 28.51 -16.19 18.97
CA VAL A 528 28.84 -14.81 18.64
C VAL A 528 29.93 -14.86 17.57
N ARG A 529 29.61 -14.44 16.35
CA ARG A 529 30.57 -14.23 15.26
C ARG A 529 31.15 -12.83 15.35
N ILE A 530 32.46 -12.72 15.13
CA ILE A 530 33.20 -11.45 15.09
C ILE A 530 33.94 -11.38 13.74
N VAL A 531 33.79 -10.27 13.03
CA VAL A 531 34.33 -10.06 11.67
C VAL A 531 35.35 -8.92 11.68
N TYR A 532 36.46 -9.06 10.97
CA TYR A 532 37.57 -8.09 10.96
C TYR A 532 37.98 -7.69 9.54
N SER A 533 38.57 -6.50 9.42
CA SER A 533 39.28 -6.05 8.21
C SER A 533 40.72 -6.57 8.22
N GLY A 534 41.17 -7.14 7.10
CA GLY A 534 42.56 -7.58 6.95
C GLY A 534 42.83 -8.29 5.62
N GLU A 535 43.65 -7.69 4.76
CA GLU A 535 44.06 -8.26 3.45
C GLU A 535 44.86 -9.57 3.59
N GLU A 536 45.50 -9.78 4.74
CA GLU A 536 46.23 -11.00 5.07
C GLU A 536 45.39 -12.02 5.84
N GLY A 537 44.30 -11.61 6.50
CA GLY A 537 43.59 -12.40 7.51
C GLY A 537 44.39 -12.65 8.81
N PHE A 538 43.74 -13.26 9.79
CA PHE A 538 44.27 -13.54 11.13
C PHE A 538 44.21 -15.05 11.48
N ALA A 539 45.15 -15.58 12.26
CA ALA A 539 45.14 -16.99 12.70
C ALA A 539 44.25 -17.24 13.94
N THR A 540 43.98 -16.17 14.69
CA THR A 540 43.11 -16.07 15.87
C THR A 540 42.40 -14.72 15.81
N PRO A 541 41.20 -14.56 16.40
CA PRO A 541 40.56 -13.25 16.48
C PRO A 541 41.45 -12.29 17.28
N PRO A 542 41.72 -11.06 16.78
CA PRO A 542 42.30 -9.98 17.57
C PRO A 542 41.50 -9.66 18.85
N ASP A 543 42.06 -8.84 19.74
CA ASP A 543 41.31 -8.24 20.85
C ASP A 543 40.43 -7.08 20.33
N PRO A 544 39.08 -7.16 20.41
CA PRO A 544 38.16 -6.12 19.95
C PRO A 544 38.38 -4.72 20.54
N ILE A 545 39.06 -4.62 21.69
CA ILE A 545 39.39 -3.34 22.33
C ILE A 545 40.55 -2.63 21.60
N THR A 546 41.42 -3.40 20.95
CA THR A 546 42.63 -2.89 20.28
C THR A 546 42.50 -2.85 18.76
N THR A 547 41.68 -3.73 18.19
CA THR A 547 41.37 -3.82 16.76
C THR A 547 39.84 -3.91 16.65
N PRO A 548 39.13 -2.80 16.33
CA PRO A 548 37.68 -2.83 16.19
C PRO A 548 37.23 -3.84 15.12
N PRO A 549 36.27 -4.75 15.42
CA PRO A 549 35.64 -5.60 14.42
C PRO A 549 34.82 -4.79 13.41
N LEU A 550 34.82 -5.16 12.13
CA LEU A 550 33.89 -4.61 11.13
C LEU A 550 32.40 -4.92 11.44
N GLY A 551 32.14 -5.88 12.32
CA GLY A 551 30.78 -6.22 12.72
C GLY A 551 30.69 -7.47 13.59
N TYR A 552 29.46 -7.70 14.06
CA TYR A 552 29.08 -8.82 14.89
C TYR A 552 27.84 -9.51 14.32
N ASP A 553 27.78 -10.83 14.40
CA ASP A 553 26.62 -11.63 13.99
C ASP A 553 26.33 -12.63 15.12
N LEU A 554 25.28 -12.35 15.88
CA LEU A 554 24.82 -13.17 17.01
C LEU A 554 23.75 -14.13 16.50
N GLU A 555 23.83 -15.40 16.87
CA GLU A 555 22.81 -16.39 16.55
C GLU A 555 22.71 -17.42 17.68
N TRP A 556 21.60 -17.42 18.40
CA TRP A 556 21.26 -18.31 19.50
C TRP A 556 20.02 -19.09 19.07
N PRO A 557 20.16 -20.30 18.47
CA PRO A 557 19.05 -20.96 17.78
C PRO A 557 18.07 -21.69 18.73
N ASP A 558 18.52 -22.06 19.94
CA ASP A 558 17.68 -22.60 21.02
C ASP A 558 18.38 -22.39 22.37
N VAL A 559 17.78 -21.54 23.22
CA VAL A 559 18.22 -21.24 24.59
C VAL A 559 17.05 -21.43 25.55
N ASP A 560 17.18 -22.32 26.53
CA ASP A 560 16.18 -22.47 27.60
C ASP A 560 16.54 -21.64 28.84
N ILE A 561 15.55 -20.95 29.38
CA ILE A 561 15.60 -20.24 30.66
C ILE A 561 14.41 -20.74 31.53
N PRO A 562 14.56 -21.85 32.26
CA PRO A 562 13.58 -22.25 33.26
C PRO A 562 13.62 -21.29 34.46
N ALA A 563 12.46 -20.73 34.82
CA ALA A 563 12.31 -19.80 35.93
C ALA A 563 11.24 -20.28 36.92
N THR A 564 11.51 -20.10 38.22
CA THR A 564 10.51 -20.34 39.28
C THR A 564 10.54 -19.17 40.25
N VAL A 565 9.46 -18.38 40.29
CA VAL A 565 9.33 -17.20 41.16
C VAL A 565 8.05 -17.35 41.98
N ASN A 566 8.14 -17.17 43.30
CA ASN A 566 7.03 -17.35 44.25
C ASN A 566 6.28 -18.70 44.15
N GLY A 567 6.95 -19.74 43.65
CA GLY A 567 6.36 -21.06 43.42
C GLY A 567 5.59 -21.22 42.10
N VAL A 568 5.48 -20.18 41.28
CA VAL A 568 5.02 -20.28 39.89
C VAL A 568 6.22 -20.61 39.02
N LYS A 569 6.13 -21.68 38.23
CA LYS A 569 7.17 -22.10 37.28
C LYS A 569 6.76 -21.74 35.85
N GLN A 570 7.69 -21.15 35.12
CA GLN A 570 7.57 -20.84 33.70
C GLN A 570 8.86 -21.27 32.99
N ASP A 571 8.74 -22.06 31.92
CA ASP A 571 9.88 -22.37 31.05
C ASP A 571 9.85 -21.42 29.84
N PHE A 572 10.90 -20.61 29.71
CA PHE A 572 11.12 -19.73 28.56
C PHE A 572 12.08 -20.41 27.57
N SER A 573 11.71 -20.51 26.29
CA SER A 573 12.59 -20.98 25.20
C SER A 573 12.82 -19.86 24.20
N LEU A 574 14.07 -19.61 23.81
CA LEU A 574 14.52 -18.41 23.09
C LEU A 574 15.35 -18.77 21.84
N TYR A 575 14.89 -18.30 20.69
CA TYR A 575 15.69 -18.03 19.49
C TYR A 575 16.04 -16.54 19.47
N PHE A 576 17.30 -16.19 19.17
CA PHE A 576 17.70 -14.79 18.95
C PHE A 576 18.82 -14.70 17.92
N SER A 577 18.68 -13.84 16.92
CA SER A 577 19.78 -13.41 16.06
C SER A 577 19.78 -11.90 15.85
N ALA A 578 20.97 -11.34 15.72
CA ALA A 578 21.18 -9.91 15.52
C ALA A 578 22.51 -9.66 14.80
N LYS A 579 22.48 -8.80 13.79
CA LYS A 579 23.67 -8.40 13.02
C LYS A 579 23.93 -6.92 13.22
N LEU A 580 25.19 -6.60 13.51
CA LEU A 580 25.67 -5.25 13.71
C LEU A 580 26.81 -4.98 12.72
N ILE A 581 26.75 -3.84 12.04
CA ILE A 581 27.83 -3.35 11.18
C ILE A 581 28.56 -2.20 11.89
N GLY A 582 29.88 -2.21 11.82
CA GLY A 582 30.72 -1.10 12.24
C GLY A 582 30.72 0.00 11.18
N VAL A 583 30.57 1.25 11.62
CA VAL A 583 30.65 2.45 10.78
C VAL A 583 31.69 3.40 11.37
N ASP A 584 32.58 3.87 10.50
CA ASP A 584 33.65 4.82 10.83
C ASP A 584 33.26 6.24 10.42
N ASP A 585 33.69 7.24 11.19
CA ASP A 585 33.56 8.64 10.79
C ASP A 585 34.71 8.99 9.82
N VAL A 586 34.48 8.82 8.52
CA VAL A 586 35.53 8.90 7.47
C VAL A 586 36.26 10.24 7.41
N LEU A 587 35.64 11.32 7.89
CA LEU A 587 36.25 12.66 7.98
C LEU A 587 37.04 12.87 9.28
N VAL A 588 36.87 11.98 10.27
CA VAL A 588 37.60 12.00 11.56
C VAL A 588 38.13 10.59 11.88
N PRO A 589 39.19 10.10 11.22
CA PRO A 589 39.69 8.71 11.38
C PRO A 589 40.24 8.35 12.78
N SER A 590 40.28 9.30 13.71
CA SER A 590 40.59 9.06 15.13
C SER A 590 39.36 8.76 15.99
N SER A 591 38.15 8.88 15.44
CA SER A 591 36.90 8.52 16.11
C SER A 591 36.78 7.01 16.31
N PRO A 592 36.11 6.53 17.36
CA PRO A 592 35.82 5.11 17.50
C PRO A 592 34.81 4.66 16.43
N MET A 593 34.97 3.42 15.95
CA MET A 593 33.95 2.74 15.16
C MET A 593 32.68 2.55 15.99
N HIS A 594 31.52 2.93 15.43
CA HIS A 594 30.21 2.80 16.06
C HIS A 594 29.42 1.66 15.41
N TYR A 595 28.61 0.93 16.18
CA TYR A 595 27.91 -0.26 15.71
C TYR A 595 26.42 -0.01 15.55
N ASN A 596 25.92 -0.14 14.32
CA ASN A 596 24.50 -0.03 14.00
C ASN A 596 23.88 -1.43 13.81
N LEU A 597 22.67 -1.64 14.34
CA LEU A 597 21.90 -2.86 14.09
C LEU A 597 21.42 -2.87 12.63
N THR A 598 21.78 -3.88 11.85
CA THR A 598 21.32 -4.03 10.45
C THR A 598 20.08 -4.91 10.35
N THR A 599 20.07 -6.03 11.08
CA THR A 599 18.94 -6.98 11.13
C THR A 599 18.83 -7.60 12.51
N MET A 600 17.61 -7.87 12.96
CA MET A 600 17.36 -8.75 14.11
C MET A 600 16.21 -9.73 13.82
N ALA A 601 16.28 -10.91 14.43
CA ALA A 601 15.16 -11.82 14.57
C ALA A 601 15.16 -12.43 15.98
N LEU A 602 14.14 -12.14 16.76
CA LEU A 602 13.86 -12.73 18.08
C LEU A 602 12.70 -13.70 17.93
N SER A 603 12.69 -14.84 18.61
CA SER A 603 11.49 -15.58 18.94
C SER A 603 11.63 -16.17 20.34
N LEU A 604 10.61 -16.04 21.18
CA LEU A 604 10.64 -16.55 22.55
C LEU A 604 9.29 -17.25 22.83
N VAL A 605 9.26 -18.19 23.76
CA VAL A 605 8.06 -18.96 24.11
C VAL A 605 8.04 -19.12 25.61
N ALA A 606 7.09 -18.50 26.28
CA ALA A 606 6.84 -18.65 27.70
C ALA A 606 5.76 -19.70 27.91
N SER A 607 6.11 -20.87 28.44
CA SER A 607 5.18 -21.97 28.69
C SER A 607 5.05 -22.32 30.19
N SER A 608 3.82 -22.54 30.65
CA SER A 608 3.54 -23.03 32.00
C SER A 608 3.77 -24.54 32.12
N ASP A 609 3.76 -25.06 33.35
CA ASP A 609 3.55 -26.49 33.60
C ASP A 609 2.22 -26.99 33.02
N THR A 610 2.14 -28.30 32.71
CA THR A 610 0.94 -28.97 32.17
C THR A 610 -0.23 -28.90 33.15
N LYS A 611 -1.35 -28.30 32.71
CA LYS A 611 -2.60 -28.23 33.50
C LYS A 611 -3.53 -29.42 33.28
N GLY A 612 -3.38 -30.14 32.17
CA GLY A 612 -4.09 -31.39 31.87
C GLY A 612 -3.88 -31.84 30.43
N THR A 613 -4.71 -32.75 29.95
CA THR A 613 -4.61 -33.33 28.60
C THR A 613 -5.98 -33.49 27.94
N ILE A 614 -6.07 -33.23 26.64
CA ILE A 614 -7.25 -33.48 25.80
C ILE A 614 -6.93 -34.46 24.67
N THR A 615 -7.95 -35.02 24.01
CA THR A 615 -7.76 -35.87 22.82
C THR A 615 -8.20 -35.14 21.54
N GLU A 616 -7.25 -34.83 20.67
CA GLU A 616 -7.47 -34.21 19.35
C GLU A 616 -6.93 -35.14 18.25
N ASP A 617 -7.72 -35.37 17.19
CA ASP A 617 -7.42 -36.31 16.10
C ASP A 617 -6.89 -37.70 16.53
N GLY A 618 -7.34 -38.17 17.71
CA GLY A 618 -6.94 -39.46 18.29
C GLY A 618 -5.56 -39.46 18.98
N LYS A 619 -4.95 -38.29 19.19
CA LYS A 619 -3.73 -38.09 19.98
C LYS A 619 -4.04 -37.39 21.29
N GLU A 620 -3.29 -37.70 22.34
CA GLU A 620 -3.30 -36.90 23.56
C GLU A 620 -2.44 -35.64 23.37
N VAL A 621 -2.97 -34.48 23.76
CA VAL A 621 -2.33 -33.16 23.68
C VAL A 621 -2.29 -32.57 25.08
N GLU A 622 -1.10 -32.18 25.55
CA GLU A 622 -0.95 -31.44 26.81
C GLU A 622 -1.44 -30.00 26.67
N LEU A 623 -2.29 -29.54 27.59
CA LEU A 623 -2.72 -28.15 27.69
C LEU A 623 -1.90 -27.39 28.75
N LYS A 624 -1.38 -26.22 28.35
CA LYS A 624 -0.52 -25.30 29.10
C LYS A 624 -0.94 -23.87 28.75
N ASP A 625 -0.68 -22.90 29.62
CA ASP A 625 -0.74 -21.49 29.20
C ASP A 625 0.57 -21.14 28.50
N LEU A 626 0.46 -20.61 27.28
CA LEU A 626 1.58 -20.29 26.41
C LEU A 626 1.41 -18.89 25.83
N ALA A 627 2.36 -18.00 26.11
CA ALA A 627 2.61 -16.82 25.30
C ALA A 627 3.80 -17.12 24.39
N GLN A 628 3.61 -16.89 23.09
CA GLN A 628 4.73 -16.86 22.15
C GLN A 628 5.22 -15.40 22.05
N VAL A 629 6.42 -15.20 21.49
CA VAL A 629 7.16 -13.95 21.27
C VAL A 629 7.86 -14.07 19.92
N THR A 630 7.92 -13.01 19.11
CA THR A 630 8.83 -12.87 17.96
C THR A 630 8.84 -11.42 17.50
N LEU A 631 10.01 -10.97 17.08
CA LEU A 631 10.26 -9.71 16.38
C LEU A 631 11.16 -10.03 15.19
N SER A 632 10.91 -9.48 14.01
CA SER A 632 11.96 -9.30 13.01
C SER A 632 12.03 -7.84 12.60
N ALA A 633 13.25 -7.32 12.41
CA ALA A 633 13.45 -5.98 11.90
C ALA A 633 14.69 -5.90 11.02
N GLU A 634 14.64 -5.02 10.03
CA GLU A 634 15.71 -4.69 9.10
C GLU A 634 15.84 -3.16 9.06
N ALA A 635 17.04 -2.66 9.34
CA ALA A 635 17.33 -1.24 9.33
C ALA A 635 17.73 -0.76 7.92
N SER A 636 17.22 0.41 7.54
CA SER A 636 17.66 1.09 6.33
C SER A 636 18.88 1.97 6.62
N ASN A 637 19.79 2.06 5.65
CA ASN A 637 20.97 2.93 5.68
C ASN A 637 21.99 2.71 6.83
N ALA A 638 21.87 1.61 7.58
CA ALA A 638 22.69 1.32 8.76
C ALA A 638 24.22 1.21 8.49
N ALA A 639 24.66 1.06 7.23
CA ALA A 639 26.07 1.09 6.87
C ALA A 639 26.66 2.51 6.71
N ASN A 640 25.81 3.55 6.58
CA ASN A 640 26.23 4.93 6.34
C ASN A 640 25.87 5.91 7.46
N TYR A 641 25.01 5.51 8.40
CA TYR A 641 24.68 6.31 9.59
C TYR A 641 25.79 6.20 10.64
N TYR A 642 26.08 7.28 11.37
CA TYR A 642 27.01 7.25 12.50
C TYR A 642 26.30 7.80 13.74
N SER A 643 25.90 6.89 14.62
CA SER A 643 25.19 7.16 15.88
C SER A 643 25.98 8.11 16.79
N ASP A 644 25.30 8.79 17.71
CA ASP A 644 25.94 9.47 18.84
C ASP A 644 26.52 8.46 19.87
N SER A 645 26.13 7.18 19.79
CA SER A 645 26.53 6.08 20.67
C SER A 645 27.30 4.98 19.95
N VAL A 646 28.26 4.36 20.65
CA VAL A 646 29.10 3.26 20.12
C VAL A 646 28.28 1.98 19.84
N TRP A 647 27.12 1.82 20.46
CA TRP A 647 26.22 0.68 20.31
C TRP A 647 24.81 1.19 19.97
N PRO A 648 23.94 0.38 19.34
CA PRO A 648 22.63 0.85 18.89
C PRO A 648 21.75 1.27 20.06
N GLU A 649 21.15 2.45 19.97
CA GLU A 649 20.09 2.92 20.88
C GLU A 649 18.78 3.12 20.07
N LEU A 650 17.62 3.04 20.72
CA LEU A 650 16.33 3.15 20.00
C LEU A 650 16.13 4.53 19.38
N ASP A 651 16.72 5.56 19.99
CA ASP A 651 16.64 6.96 19.57
C ASP A 651 17.55 7.28 18.35
N ASP A 652 18.27 6.29 17.80
CA ASP A 652 19.03 6.42 16.54
C ASP A 652 18.14 6.41 15.30
N TYR A 653 16.96 5.79 15.37
CA TYR A 653 16.09 5.60 14.21
C TYR A 653 15.35 6.89 13.86
N PHE A 654 15.32 7.19 12.55
CA PHE A 654 14.73 8.38 11.94
C PHE A 654 15.33 9.72 12.42
N ARG A 655 16.46 9.67 13.13
CA ARG A 655 17.14 10.84 13.70
C ARG A 655 18.35 11.23 12.85
N VAL A 656 18.44 12.52 12.53
CA VAL A 656 19.65 13.13 11.98
C VAL A 656 20.62 13.44 13.13
N ARG A 657 21.90 13.12 12.95
CA ARG A 657 22.98 13.43 13.91
C ARG A 657 23.04 14.94 14.15
N SER A 658 23.13 15.38 15.41
CA SER A 658 23.07 16.82 15.73
C SER A 658 24.29 17.56 15.18
N GLY A 659 24.05 18.71 14.54
CA GLY A 659 25.10 19.44 13.81
C GLY A 659 25.32 18.96 12.38
N PHE A 660 24.42 18.11 11.84
CA PHE A 660 24.38 17.68 10.45
C PHE A 660 23.01 17.93 9.82
N GLU A 661 22.40 19.07 10.17
CA GLU A 661 21.19 19.57 9.53
C GLU A 661 21.48 20.01 8.08
N SER A 662 20.47 19.89 7.18
CA SER A 662 20.61 20.33 5.78
C SER A 662 20.88 21.84 5.71
N GLY A 663 21.77 22.24 4.79
CA GLY A 663 22.25 23.61 4.61
C GLY A 663 23.57 23.95 5.31
N ILE A 664 24.13 23.06 6.13
CA ILE A 664 25.45 23.24 6.75
C ILE A 664 26.56 23.24 5.70
N ILE A 665 27.57 24.09 5.89
CA ILE A 665 28.76 24.19 5.04
C ILE A 665 29.98 23.72 5.84
N GLU A 666 30.66 22.69 5.34
CA GLU A 666 31.93 22.16 5.86
C GLU A 666 33.09 22.69 5.01
N SER A 667 34.03 23.42 5.62
CA SER A 667 35.05 24.14 4.85
C SER A 667 36.25 23.29 4.42
N ASN A 668 36.67 23.44 3.16
CA ASN A 668 37.71 22.62 2.50
C ASN A 668 37.41 21.11 2.51
N LEU A 669 36.13 20.72 2.44
CA LEU A 669 35.70 19.32 2.39
C LEU A 669 36.16 18.62 1.10
N PHE A 670 36.14 19.36 0.00
CA PHE A 670 36.51 18.89 -1.33
C PHE A 670 37.80 19.54 -1.81
N GLU A 671 38.51 18.86 -2.71
CA GLU A 671 39.62 19.40 -3.50
C GLU A 671 39.42 18.96 -4.95
N TYR A 672 39.35 19.89 -5.90
CA TYR A 672 39.28 19.54 -7.32
C TYR A 672 40.63 19.71 -8.02
N ARG A 673 40.87 18.92 -9.07
CA ARG A 673 41.93 19.15 -10.06
C ARG A 673 41.43 18.87 -11.46
N ILE A 674 41.54 19.86 -12.34
CA ILE A 674 41.19 19.72 -13.77
C ILE A 674 42.45 19.42 -14.57
N MET A 675 42.38 18.47 -15.50
CA MET A 675 43.48 18.09 -16.40
C MET A 675 42.95 17.85 -17.81
N GLU A 676 43.49 18.58 -18.79
CA GLU A 676 43.06 18.53 -20.20
C GLU A 676 43.97 17.61 -21.04
N ASN A 677 43.40 16.95 -22.06
CA ASN A 677 44.09 16.14 -23.06
C ASN A 677 45.08 15.13 -22.46
N GLN A 678 44.61 14.35 -21.49
CA GLN A 678 45.37 13.35 -20.76
C GLN A 678 45.16 11.93 -21.32
N THR A 679 46.23 11.15 -21.32
CA THR A 679 46.21 9.76 -21.79
C THR A 679 45.74 8.82 -20.69
N VAL A 680 44.43 8.55 -20.64
CA VAL A 680 43.78 7.71 -19.61
C VAL A 680 43.62 6.25 -20.05
N LEU A 681 43.60 5.33 -19.08
CA LEU A 681 43.36 3.90 -19.31
C LEU A 681 41.87 3.68 -19.62
N TYR A 682 41.55 3.41 -20.88
CA TYR A 682 40.17 3.20 -21.33
C TYR A 682 39.68 1.79 -21.00
N SER A 683 40.46 0.74 -21.27
CA SER A 683 40.11 -0.63 -20.91
C SER A 683 41.33 -1.55 -20.81
N GLU A 684 41.18 -2.67 -20.12
CA GLU A 684 42.16 -3.75 -20.06
C GLU A 684 41.46 -5.10 -20.26
N VAL A 685 41.94 -5.90 -21.21
CA VAL A 685 41.39 -7.24 -21.50
C VAL A 685 42.54 -8.18 -21.83
N ASN A 686 42.70 -9.25 -21.05
CA ASN A 686 43.80 -10.23 -21.18
C ASN A 686 45.19 -9.55 -21.23
N ASP A 687 45.51 -8.72 -20.22
CA ASP A 687 46.74 -7.93 -20.08
C ASP A 687 47.01 -6.91 -21.22
N VAL A 688 46.05 -6.66 -22.10
CA VAL A 688 46.13 -5.63 -23.15
C VAL A 688 45.45 -4.35 -22.68
N LYS A 689 46.25 -3.39 -22.20
CA LYS A 689 45.81 -2.02 -21.86
C LYS A 689 45.57 -1.17 -23.10
N VAL A 690 44.38 -0.58 -23.21
CA VAL A 690 43.96 0.37 -24.25
C VAL A 690 43.85 1.76 -23.62
N PHE A 691 44.53 2.74 -24.20
CA PHE A 691 44.51 4.14 -23.74
C PHE A 691 43.80 5.05 -24.74
N ARG A 692 43.16 6.12 -24.25
CA ARG A 692 42.55 7.20 -25.05
C ARG A 692 42.97 8.56 -24.51
N GLN A 693 42.73 9.64 -25.26
CA GLN A 693 42.76 10.99 -24.68
C GLN A 693 41.41 11.31 -24.04
N ALA A 694 41.44 11.95 -22.88
CA ALA A 694 40.28 12.52 -22.21
C ALA A 694 40.68 13.82 -21.51
N ASP A 695 39.72 14.73 -21.38
CA ASP A 695 39.76 15.78 -20.37
C ASP A 695 39.15 15.18 -19.09
N TYR A 696 39.68 15.49 -17.91
CA TYR A 696 39.06 15.02 -16.66
C TYR A 696 39.09 16.04 -15.51
N ILE A 697 38.09 15.92 -14.63
CA ILE A 697 38.08 16.53 -13.31
C ILE A 697 38.20 15.43 -12.25
N ASP A 698 39.25 15.51 -11.43
CA ASP A 698 39.33 14.81 -10.15
C ASP A 698 38.57 15.64 -9.11
N VAL A 699 37.68 15.02 -8.34
CA VAL A 699 37.09 15.55 -7.11
C VAL A 699 37.52 14.63 -5.96
N ASN A 700 38.49 15.11 -5.20
CA ASN A 700 39.00 14.49 -3.97
C ASN A 700 38.11 14.88 -2.79
N ILE A 701 37.67 13.90 -2.01
CA ILE A 701 36.95 14.09 -0.74
C ILE A 701 37.93 13.79 0.38
N SER A 702 38.24 14.79 1.20
CA SER A 702 39.26 14.70 2.23
C SER A 702 39.01 13.53 3.18
N GLY A 703 39.98 12.61 3.30
CA GLY A 703 39.87 11.39 4.12
C GLY A 703 39.08 10.22 3.52
N TYR A 704 38.33 10.42 2.43
CA TYR A 704 37.47 9.37 1.83
C TYR A 704 37.97 8.85 0.48
N GLY A 705 38.41 9.72 -0.45
CA GLY A 705 38.98 9.30 -1.73
C GLY A 705 38.61 10.16 -2.93
N ILE A 706 39.14 9.78 -4.10
CA ILE A 706 39.10 10.59 -5.33
C ILE A 706 38.12 9.99 -6.34
N ASN A 707 37.14 10.79 -6.77
CA ASN A 707 36.25 10.51 -7.89
C ASN A 707 36.76 11.26 -9.13
N ARG A 708 36.94 10.58 -10.25
CA ARG A 708 37.28 11.20 -11.54
C ARG A 708 36.07 11.15 -12.47
N LEU A 709 35.79 12.26 -13.16
CA LEU A 709 34.89 12.29 -14.32
C LEU A 709 35.74 12.57 -15.56
N GLU A 710 35.72 11.64 -16.51
CA GLU A 710 36.48 11.67 -17.76
C GLU A 710 35.54 11.97 -18.93
N ILE A 711 35.90 12.95 -19.77
CA ILE A 711 35.18 13.36 -20.97
C ILE A 711 36.01 12.97 -22.20
N PHE A 712 35.42 12.17 -23.08
CA PHE A 712 36.00 11.69 -24.33
C PHE A 712 35.41 12.45 -25.52
N SER A 713 36.30 12.93 -26.40
CA SER A 713 35.98 13.73 -27.59
C SER A 713 36.22 12.98 -28.91
N ASP A 714 36.41 11.65 -28.86
CA ASP A 714 36.80 10.81 -30.00
C ASP A 714 35.72 9.83 -30.51
N THR A 715 34.51 9.86 -29.94
CA THR A 715 33.39 8.94 -30.23
C THR A 715 32.46 9.41 -31.36
N ASP A 716 32.92 9.30 -32.62
CA ASP A 716 32.12 9.41 -33.87
C ASP A 716 31.22 10.67 -34.07
N GLY A 717 31.33 11.68 -33.20
CA GLY A 717 30.54 12.91 -33.20
C GLY A 717 29.75 13.18 -31.91
N LEU A 718 29.71 12.22 -30.99
CA LEU A 718 29.06 12.29 -29.67
C LEU A 718 30.10 12.48 -28.56
N ALA A 719 29.73 13.15 -27.47
CA ALA A 719 30.60 13.27 -26.30
C ALA A 719 30.39 12.08 -25.35
N GLY A 720 31.47 11.46 -24.89
CA GLY A 720 31.42 10.34 -23.94
C GLY A 720 31.80 10.76 -22.52
N LEU A 721 30.95 10.48 -21.53
CA LEU A 721 31.21 10.72 -20.11
C LEU A 721 31.42 9.40 -19.35
N ARG A 722 32.44 9.33 -18.49
CA ARG A 722 32.72 8.18 -17.63
C ARG A 722 33.09 8.60 -16.21
N LYS A 723 32.54 7.94 -15.20
CA LYS A 723 32.94 8.13 -13.79
C LYS A 723 33.88 7.00 -13.36
N CYS A 724 34.96 7.34 -12.64
CA CYS A 724 35.92 6.39 -12.11
C CYS A 724 36.32 6.71 -10.66
N SER A 725 36.74 5.69 -9.92
CA SER A 725 37.48 5.83 -8.67
C SER A 725 38.98 5.89 -8.97
N VAL A 726 39.69 6.80 -8.30
CA VAL A 726 41.14 7.00 -8.44
C VAL A 726 41.83 6.67 -7.11
N ILE A 727 42.93 5.92 -7.21
CA ILE A 727 43.83 5.61 -6.10
C ILE A 727 45.12 6.44 -6.20
N ILE A 728 45.81 6.60 -5.08
CA ILE A 728 47.18 7.12 -5.06
C ILE A 728 48.12 5.93 -4.90
N ASN A 729 49.08 5.77 -5.81
CA ASN A 729 50.04 4.66 -5.79
C ASN A 729 51.27 4.95 -4.90
N ASP A 730 52.18 3.97 -4.77
CA ASP A 730 53.40 4.08 -3.93
C ASP A 730 54.33 5.24 -4.32
N ASP A 731 54.31 5.67 -5.60
CA ASP A 731 55.07 6.82 -6.11
C ASP A 731 54.32 8.17 -5.93
N ASN A 732 53.16 8.15 -5.25
CA ASN A 732 52.26 9.28 -5.01
C ASN A 732 51.63 9.87 -6.30
N GLU A 733 51.39 9.03 -7.32
CA GLU A 733 50.68 9.39 -8.54
C GLU A 733 49.21 8.92 -8.51
N ARG A 734 48.31 9.65 -9.20
CA ARG A 734 46.85 9.38 -9.23
C ARG A 734 46.49 8.39 -10.36
N GLU A 735 46.32 7.11 -10.04
CA GLU A 735 45.98 6.03 -10.99
C GLU A 735 44.47 5.74 -11.01
N THR A 736 43.89 5.60 -12.21
CA THR A 736 42.49 5.20 -12.40
C THR A 736 42.32 3.72 -12.05
N SER A 737 41.43 3.40 -11.10
CA SER A 737 41.25 2.04 -10.55
C SER A 737 40.03 1.32 -11.12
N VAL A 738 38.82 1.80 -10.83
CA VAL A 738 37.55 1.19 -11.27
C VAL A 738 36.70 2.25 -11.96
N CYS A 739 36.12 1.93 -13.12
CA CYS A 739 35.26 2.86 -13.88
C CYS A 739 33.88 2.28 -14.14
N THR A 740 32.89 3.18 -14.27
CA THR A 740 31.58 2.88 -14.86
C THR A 740 31.72 2.58 -16.36
N GLN A 741 30.62 2.12 -16.97
CA GLN A 741 30.51 2.16 -18.43
C GLN A 741 30.49 3.62 -18.92
N LEU A 742 30.85 3.81 -20.19
CA LEU A 742 30.75 5.10 -20.88
C LEU A 742 29.28 5.41 -21.15
N SER A 743 28.85 6.64 -20.86
CA SER A 743 27.58 7.20 -21.29
C SER A 743 27.84 8.16 -22.45
N GLU A 744 27.12 7.99 -23.56
CA GLU A 744 27.26 8.84 -24.75
C GLU A 744 26.15 9.91 -24.75
N SER A 745 26.47 11.12 -25.23
CA SER A 745 25.55 12.25 -25.32
C SER A 745 25.62 12.94 -26.68
N ASP A 746 24.45 13.34 -27.20
CA ASP A 746 24.29 14.19 -28.38
C ASP A 746 24.76 15.65 -28.12
N GLU A 747 24.96 16.03 -26.86
CA GLU A 747 25.49 17.33 -26.48
C GLU A 747 27.02 17.37 -26.37
N VAL A 748 27.61 18.52 -26.69
CA VAL A 748 29.03 18.78 -26.43
C VAL A 748 29.24 19.02 -24.93
N LEU A 749 29.74 17.99 -24.25
CA LEU A 749 30.16 18.08 -22.85
C LEU A 749 31.57 18.70 -22.74
N THR A 750 31.75 19.54 -21.72
CA THR A 750 33.05 20.09 -21.29
C THR A 750 33.07 20.13 -19.76
N ILE A 751 34.26 20.22 -19.15
CA ILE A 751 34.37 20.29 -17.68
C ILE A 751 33.69 21.55 -17.14
N GLN A 752 33.80 22.68 -17.86
CA GLN A 752 33.07 23.90 -17.52
C GLN A 752 31.55 23.65 -17.49
N LYS A 753 30.98 23.03 -18.54
CA LYS A 753 29.55 22.67 -18.58
C LYS A 753 29.16 21.73 -17.43
N LEU A 754 30.01 20.78 -17.04
CA LEU A 754 29.71 19.88 -15.91
C LEU A 754 29.60 20.61 -14.56
N VAL A 755 30.24 21.77 -14.41
CA VAL A 755 30.17 22.59 -13.18
C VAL A 755 29.04 23.61 -13.28
N ASP A 756 28.98 24.38 -14.37
CA ASP A 756 28.00 25.46 -14.58
C ASP A 756 26.55 24.92 -14.55
N ASP A 757 26.30 23.73 -15.12
CA ASP A 757 24.98 23.07 -15.13
C ASP A 757 24.72 22.15 -13.91
N ASP A 758 25.58 22.20 -12.86
CA ASP A 758 25.50 21.35 -11.63
C ASP A 758 25.54 19.82 -11.88
N LEU A 759 25.97 19.38 -13.07
CA LEU A 759 25.97 17.97 -13.50
C LEU A 759 26.97 17.07 -12.75
N LEU A 760 27.84 17.64 -11.90
CA LEU A 760 28.62 16.86 -10.92
C LEU A 760 27.72 16.18 -9.86
N GLY A 761 26.56 16.76 -9.56
CA GLY A 761 25.59 16.23 -8.61
C GLY A 761 26.09 16.14 -7.17
N LEU A 762 25.46 15.26 -6.38
CA LEU A 762 25.74 15.10 -4.96
C LEU A 762 26.73 13.96 -4.67
N PHE A 763 27.69 14.23 -3.79
CA PHE A 763 28.67 13.26 -3.31
C PHE A 763 28.21 12.66 -1.99
N SER A 764 27.93 11.35 -2.00
CA SER A 764 27.60 10.57 -0.82
C SER A 764 28.84 10.34 0.05
N ILE A 765 28.88 10.93 1.24
CA ILE A 765 29.93 10.73 2.26
C ILE A 765 29.34 9.89 3.41
N PRO A 766 29.79 8.63 3.60
CA PRO A 766 29.39 7.81 4.75
C PRO A 766 29.66 8.51 6.08
N SER A 767 28.95 8.11 7.14
CA SER A 767 28.82 8.79 8.45
C SER A 767 28.12 10.15 8.45
N ARG A 768 27.94 10.80 7.29
CA ARG A 768 27.48 12.20 7.19
C ARG A 768 26.21 12.39 6.33
N GLY A 769 26.29 12.19 5.01
CA GLY A 769 25.22 12.56 4.09
C GLY A 769 25.69 12.85 2.66
N ALA A 770 24.80 13.41 1.85
CA ALA A 770 25.03 13.84 0.48
C ALA A 770 25.39 15.33 0.43
N TYR A 771 26.60 15.65 -0.06
CA TYR A 771 27.13 17.01 -0.15
C TYR A 771 27.22 17.50 -1.60
N ARG A 772 26.92 18.78 -1.83
CA ARG A 772 27.24 19.52 -3.06
C ARG A 772 28.56 20.29 -2.86
N PRO A 773 29.53 20.21 -3.79
CA PRO A 773 30.72 21.08 -3.77
C PRO A 773 30.33 22.53 -4.08
N LEU A 774 30.86 23.49 -3.33
CA LEU A 774 30.64 24.92 -3.55
C LEU A 774 31.82 25.52 -4.30
N PHE A 775 31.64 25.77 -5.61
CA PHE A 775 32.60 26.53 -6.41
C PHE A 775 32.54 28.02 -6.04
N PRO A 776 33.68 28.74 -6.00
CA PRO A 776 33.73 30.15 -5.64
C PRO A 776 33.05 31.02 -6.72
N ASP A 777 32.33 32.05 -6.26
CA ASP A 777 31.64 33.12 -7.00
C ASP A 777 31.63 32.99 -8.54
N ALA A 778 30.48 32.60 -9.10
CA ALA A 778 30.23 32.66 -10.54
C ALA A 778 30.18 34.12 -11.03
N ASP A 779 30.60 34.34 -12.29
CA ASP A 779 30.55 35.63 -12.98
C ASP A 779 29.10 36.08 -13.30
N ASP A 780 28.93 37.31 -13.80
CA ASP A 780 27.63 37.93 -14.15
C ASP A 780 26.76 37.12 -15.15
N ASP A 781 27.31 36.09 -15.80
CA ASP A 781 26.64 35.17 -16.72
C ASP A 781 26.33 33.77 -16.15
N GLY A 782 26.83 33.44 -14.95
CA GLY A 782 26.61 32.18 -14.25
C GLY A 782 27.73 31.14 -14.36
N SER A 783 28.80 31.41 -15.10
CA SER A 783 29.96 30.49 -15.18
C SER A 783 30.94 30.67 -14.01
N TYR A 784 31.54 29.57 -13.53
CA TYR A 784 32.52 29.58 -12.43
C TYR A 784 33.98 29.68 -12.91
N GLU A 785 34.87 30.38 -12.19
CA GLU A 785 36.32 30.42 -12.53
C GLU A 785 37.01 29.08 -12.20
N LEU A 786 37.30 28.28 -13.23
CA LEU A 786 37.94 26.97 -13.10
C LEU A 786 39.46 27.01 -13.37
N VAL A 787 40.24 26.44 -12.46
CA VAL A 787 41.71 26.41 -12.52
C VAL A 787 42.21 25.05 -13.04
N VAL A 788 42.87 25.05 -14.19
CA VAL A 788 43.47 23.86 -14.81
C VAL A 788 44.86 23.56 -14.22
N GLY A 789 45.16 22.27 -14.04
CA GLY A 789 46.50 21.77 -13.69
C GLY A 789 46.95 21.98 -12.24
N SER A 790 46.08 22.49 -11.38
CA SER A 790 46.34 22.73 -9.95
C SER A 790 45.27 22.08 -9.08
N ASP A 791 45.59 21.74 -7.83
CA ASP A 791 44.59 21.39 -6.82
C ASP A 791 43.95 22.65 -6.24
N VAL A 792 42.62 22.68 -6.12
CA VAL A 792 41.84 23.79 -5.55
C VAL A 792 40.88 23.24 -4.51
N ALA A 793 41.00 23.71 -3.26
CA ALA A 793 40.07 23.36 -2.19
C ALA A 793 38.71 24.08 -2.37
N LEU A 794 37.62 23.36 -2.11
CA LEU A 794 36.25 23.87 -2.08
C LEU A 794 35.57 23.54 -0.74
N ASP A 795 34.68 24.42 -0.32
CA ASP A 795 33.74 24.15 0.76
C ASP A 795 32.62 23.22 0.26
N GLY A 796 31.97 22.48 1.15
CA GLY A 796 30.91 21.54 0.81
C GLY A 796 29.62 21.79 1.58
N LYS A 797 28.50 21.92 0.87
CA LYS A 797 27.17 22.09 1.46
C LYS A 797 26.48 20.75 1.62
N LEU A 798 26.07 20.42 2.84
CA LEU A 798 25.24 19.26 3.15
C LEU A 798 23.81 19.51 2.63
N GLU A 799 23.40 18.77 1.60
CA GLU A 799 22.05 18.90 1.03
C GLU A 799 21.07 17.92 1.70
N ALA A 800 21.49 16.69 1.97
CA ALA A 800 20.68 15.69 2.66
C ALA A 800 21.54 14.85 3.63
N ALA A 801 21.18 14.83 4.91
CA ALA A 801 21.87 14.06 5.94
C ALA A 801 21.51 12.57 5.89
N PHE A 802 22.43 11.70 6.31
CA PHE A 802 22.13 10.31 6.54
C PHE A 802 21.55 10.09 7.95
N ALA A 803 20.33 9.57 7.99
CA ALA A 803 19.73 8.94 9.17
C ALA A 803 19.69 7.42 8.97
N GLN A 804 19.66 6.66 10.06
CA GLN A 804 19.23 5.26 10.05
C GLN A 804 17.71 5.21 10.08
N GLY A 805 17.10 4.28 9.35
CA GLY A 805 15.65 4.10 9.33
C GLY A 805 15.25 2.62 9.43
N ILE A 806 13.98 2.32 9.16
CA ILE A 806 13.46 0.95 9.10
C ILE A 806 13.11 0.62 7.65
N ASN A 807 13.58 -0.52 7.14
CA ASN A 807 13.12 -1.12 5.89
C ASN A 807 11.90 -2.01 6.14
N ASN A 808 11.98 -2.85 7.17
CA ASN A 808 10.94 -3.80 7.55
C ASN A 808 10.95 -4.00 9.08
N LEU A 809 9.78 -4.14 9.68
CA LEU A 809 9.58 -4.47 11.09
C LEU A 809 8.31 -5.31 11.18
N SER A 810 8.43 -6.59 11.54
CA SER A 810 7.30 -7.47 11.83
C SER A 810 7.27 -7.87 13.29
N LEU A 811 6.18 -7.49 13.94
CA LEU A 811 5.80 -7.79 15.32
C LEU A 811 4.40 -8.41 15.31
N ARG A 812 4.32 -9.72 15.05
CA ARG A 812 3.13 -10.47 15.47
C ARG A 812 3.20 -10.79 16.96
N ALA A 813 2.06 -11.06 17.59
CA ALA A 813 1.78 -11.34 18.99
C ALA A 813 0.69 -12.40 19.15
N ALA A 814 0.89 -13.42 20.02
CA ALA A 814 -0.14 -14.45 20.24
C ALA A 814 0.01 -15.18 21.58
N HIS A 815 -1.12 -15.66 22.12
CA HIS A 815 -1.14 -16.62 23.23
C HIS A 815 -2.25 -17.65 23.10
N GLU A 816 -2.04 -18.79 23.76
CA GLU A 816 -3.04 -19.80 24.07
C GLU A 816 -3.14 -19.91 25.59
N LEU A 817 -4.35 -19.74 26.15
CA LEU A 817 -4.61 -19.87 27.58
C LEU A 817 -5.60 -21.01 27.81
N THR A 818 -5.60 -21.57 29.03
CA THR A 818 -6.36 -22.78 29.35
C THR A 818 -7.25 -22.59 30.57
N GLU A 819 -8.41 -23.22 30.60
CA GLU A 819 -9.42 -23.10 31.67
C GLU A 819 -9.63 -24.43 32.36
N GLY A 820 -9.95 -24.39 33.66
CA GLY A 820 -9.99 -25.57 34.51
C GLY A 820 -8.60 -26.21 34.73
N GLN A 821 -8.61 -27.44 35.25
CA GLN A 821 -7.42 -28.29 35.46
C GLN A 821 -7.80 -29.77 35.39
N GLY A 822 -6.81 -30.64 35.16
CA GLY A 822 -6.98 -32.10 35.17
C GLY A 822 -7.94 -32.58 34.09
N SER A 823 -9.00 -33.27 34.48
CA SER A 823 -10.00 -33.84 33.55
C SER A 823 -11.09 -32.86 33.10
N SER A 824 -11.02 -31.60 33.51
CA SER A 824 -11.89 -30.51 33.02
C SER A 824 -11.05 -29.34 32.50
N VAL A 825 -9.89 -29.64 31.90
CA VAL A 825 -9.08 -28.62 31.22
C VAL A 825 -9.62 -28.40 29.79
N GLU A 826 -9.73 -27.16 29.36
CA GLU A 826 -10.11 -26.81 27.99
C GLU A 826 -9.31 -25.60 27.47
N ARG A 827 -9.24 -25.45 26.15
CA ARG A 827 -8.62 -24.29 25.48
C ARG A 827 -9.56 -23.09 25.64
N ALA A 828 -9.04 -21.97 26.13
CA ALA A 828 -9.73 -20.69 26.07
C ALA A 828 -9.71 -20.15 24.62
N PRO A 829 -10.46 -19.08 24.32
CA PRO A 829 -10.30 -18.33 23.07
C PRO A 829 -8.82 -18.03 22.75
N LEU A 830 -8.47 -18.06 21.46
CA LEU A 830 -7.16 -17.61 21.00
C LEU A 830 -7.14 -16.10 20.84
N ALA A 831 -6.00 -15.46 21.11
CA ALA A 831 -5.77 -14.04 20.79
C ALA A 831 -4.49 -13.84 19.98
N ILE A 832 -4.53 -12.86 19.08
CA ILE A 832 -3.43 -12.49 18.18
C ILE A 832 -3.43 -10.98 17.91
N VAL A 833 -2.25 -10.40 17.69
CA VAL A 833 -2.02 -9.11 17.01
C VAL A 833 -0.92 -9.33 15.97
N ASP A 834 -0.96 -8.70 14.79
CA ASP A 834 0.11 -8.78 13.78
C ASP A 834 0.41 -7.38 13.23
N VAL A 835 1.46 -6.76 13.77
CA VAL A 835 1.99 -5.44 13.38
C VAL A 835 3.08 -5.63 12.32
N LYS A 836 2.98 -4.90 11.21
CA LYS A 836 4.02 -4.81 10.18
C LYS A 836 4.22 -3.36 9.77
N LEU A 837 5.45 -2.87 9.83
CA LEU A 837 5.86 -1.60 9.23
C LEU A 837 6.83 -1.92 8.08
N THR A 838 6.42 -1.63 6.85
CA THR A 838 7.17 -1.96 5.63
C THR A 838 7.45 -0.70 4.83
N ARG A 839 8.69 -0.53 4.37
CA ARG A 839 9.08 0.52 3.42
C ARG A 839 8.93 -0.03 1.99
N ASN A 840 7.76 0.19 1.39
CA ASN A 840 7.40 -0.37 0.09
C ASN A 840 8.19 0.27 -1.07
N SER A 841 8.63 1.52 -0.92
CA SER A 841 9.57 2.19 -1.83
C SER A 841 10.42 3.20 -1.05
N LYS A 842 11.34 3.93 -1.71
CA LYS A 842 12.17 4.95 -1.05
C LYS A 842 11.35 5.91 -0.18
N ASP A 843 10.21 6.37 -0.68
CA ASP A 843 9.41 7.43 -0.07
C ASP A 843 7.95 6.97 0.15
N VAL A 844 7.73 5.68 0.41
CA VAL A 844 6.42 5.06 0.72
C VAL A 844 6.57 4.04 1.86
N TRP A 845 5.76 4.20 2.92
CA TRP A 845 5.71 3.32 4.09
C TRP A 845 4.29 2.84 4.38
N GLU A 846 4.15 1.58 4.80
CA GLU A 846 2.90 0.95 5.18
C GLU A 846 2.97 0.41 6.61
N LEU A 847 2.11 0.90 7.48
CA LEU A 847 1.83 0.33 8.80
C LEU A 847 0.54 -0.49 8.73
N ALA A 848 0.66 -1.81 8.88
CA ALA A 848 -0.47 -2.72 9.02
C ALA A 848 -0.54 -3.29 10.45
N VAL A 849 -1.73 -3.38 11.03
CA VAL A 849 -1.99 -3.95 12.36
C VAL A 849 -3.24 -4.81 12.31
N ALA A 850 -3.06 -6.13 12.23
CA ALA A 850 -4.14 -7.08 12.52
C ALA A 850 -4.29 -7.26 14.04
N ALA A 851 -5.51 -7.54 14.51
CA ALA A 851 -5.81 -8.03 15.84
C ALA A 851 -7.00 -9.00 15.77
N GLY A 852 -7.02 -10.03 16.62
CA GLY A 852 -8.07 -11.04 16.62
C GLY A 852 -8.24 -11.71 17.97
N TYR A 853 -9.49 -12.00 18.31
CA TYR A 853 -9.92 -12.69 19.52
C TYR A 853 -10.93 -13.78 19.14
N ASP A 854 -10.82 -14.96 19.75
CA ASP A 854 -11.71 -16.12 19.54
C ASP A 854 -11.76 -16.60 18.06
N TYR A 855 -10.59 -16.60 17.42
CA TYR A 855 -10.41 -16.94 16.01
C TYR A 855 -10.04 -18.41 15.79
N ASP A 856 -10.46 -18.97 14.64
CA ASP A 856 -10.22 -20.37 14.26
C ASP A 856 -8.99 -20.51 13.33
N TYR A 857 -8.75 -19.51 12.45
CA TYR A 857 -7.68 -19.51 11.44
C TYR A 857 -7.37 -18.08 10.96
N LEU A 858 -6.33 -17.92 10.14
CA LEU A 858 -6.00 -16.66 9.45
C LEU A 858 -6.41 -16.75 7.97
N VAL A 859 -6.94 -15.66 7.41
CA VAL A 859 -7.15 -15.47 5.97
C VAL A 859 -6.24 -14.34 5.51
N ASP A 860 -5.19 -14.69 4.78
CA ASP A 860 -3.98 -13.87 4.57
C ASP A 860 -3.44 -13.30 5.89
N VAL A 861 -3.85 -12.09 6.29
CA VAL A 861 -3.46 -11.42 7.54
C VAL A 861 -4.62 -11.24 8.55
N LEU A 862 -5.86 -11.56 8.17
CA LEU A 862 -7.05 -11.30 8.98
C LEU A 862 -7.44 -12.54 9.83
N PRO A 863 -7.43 -12.46 11.17
CA PRO A 863 -7.93 -13.53 12.02
C PRO A 863 -9.43 -13.72 11.81
N THR A 864 -9.84 -14.96 11.55
CA THR A 864 -11.16 -15.33 11.01
C THR A 864 -11.69 -16.56 11.74
N GLY A 865 -13.01 -16.69 11.86
CA GLY A 865 -13.62 -17.83 12.53
C GLY A 865 -15.12 -17.67 12.80
N VAL A 866 -15.74 -18.70 13.35
CA VAL A 866 -17.17 -18.77 13.68
C VAL A 866 -17.53 -17.79 14.78
N ARG A 867 -16.62 -17.50 15.72
CA ARG A 867 -16.80 -16.54 16.82
C ARG A 867 -15.84 -15.35 16.79
N ALA A 868 -14.91 -15.31 15.83
CA ALA A 868 -13.79 -14.36 15.84
C ALA A 868 -14.24 -12.90 15.83
N GLN A 869 -13.68 -12.09 16.73
CA GLN A 869 -13.83 -10.64 16.73
C GLN A 869 -12.47 -10.01 16.41
N SER A 870 -12.35 -9.39 15.24
CA SER A 870 -11.06 -9.03 14.64
C SER A 870 -11.06 -7.63 14.03
N LEU A 871 -9.89 -7.01 14.03
CA LEU A 871 -9.59 -5.71 13.44
C LEU A 871 -8.39 -5.88 12.50
N TYR A 872 -8.35 -5.14 11.40
CA TYR A 872 -7.16 -4.97 10.59
C TYR A 872 -7.08 -3.52 10.13
N LEU A 873 -6.15 -2.76 10.70
CA LEU A 873 -5.79 -1.42 10.28
C LEU A 873 -4.67 -1.53 9.24
N SER A 874 -4.75 -0.74 8.17
CA SER A 874 -3.63 -0.40 7.30
C SER A 874 -3.55 1.13 7.17
N TYR A 875 -2.33 1.66 7.15
CA TYR A 875 -2.05 3.07 6.96
C TYR A 875 -0.82 3.20 6.08
N LEU A 876 -1.03 3.62 4.84
CA LEU A 876 0.00 3.84 3.84
C LEU A 876 0.26 5.35 3.74
N ILE A 877 1.50 5.78 3.93
CA ILE A 877 1.92 7.15 3.68
C ILE A 877 3.02 7.16 2.61
N GLY A 878 2.98 8.13 1.70
CA GLY A 878 4.06 8.31 0.74
C GLY A 878 3.96 9.60 -0.05
N ASN A 879 4.96 9.82 -0.91
CA ASN A 879 5.01 11.00 -1.77
C ASN A 879 4.67 10.65 -3.23
N SER A 880 4.05 11.62 -3.91
CA SER A 880 3.65 11.61 -5.31
C SER A 880 4.03 12.94 -5.96
N SER A 881 4.07 12.98 -7.29
CA SER A 881 4.30 14.19 -8.08
C SER A 881 3.28 14.23 -9.21
N ALA A 882 2.76 15.40 -9.57
CA ALA A 882 1.87 15.58 -10.69
C ALA A 882 2.06 16.98 -11.32
N PRO A 883 1.91 17.12 -12.66
CA PRO A 883 1.89 18.43 -13.30
C PRO A 883 0.70 19.30 -12.84
N ASP A 884 0.87 20.62 -12.86
CA ASP A 884 -0.19 21.59 -12.58
C ASP A 884 -1.30 21.51 -13.65
N GLU A 885 -2.55 21.62 -13.22
CA GLU A 885 -3.74 21.60 -14.08
C GLU A 885 -3.74 22.71 -15.16
N ASN A 886 -2.93 23.76 -14.96
CA ASN A 886 -2.85 24.94 -15.81
C ASN A 886 -1.51 25.04 -16.57
N ASP A 887 -0.47 24.32 -16.15
CA ASP A 887 0.89 24.43 -16.68
C ASP A 887 1.65 23.10 -16.50
N ALA A 888 1.77 22.33 -17.60
CA ALA A 888 2.36 20.99 -17.57
C ALA A 888 3.87 21.00 -17.25
N ASP A 889 4.56 22.12 -17.43
CA ASP A 889 5.97 22.28 -17.08
C ASP A 889 6.18 22.47 -15.55
N VAL A 890 5.11 22.72 -14.79
CA VAL A 890 5.15 22.92 -13.33
C VAL A 890 4.75 21.64 -12.60
N ILE A 891 5.73 20.91 -12.08
CA ILE A 891 5.48 19.72 -11.25
C ILE A 891 5.20 20.12 -9.79
N ARG A 892 3.99 19.83 -9.31
CA ARG A 892 3.62 19.89 -7.88
C ARG A 892 3.92 18.56 -7.20
N ASN A 893 4.40 18.63 -5.96
CA ASN A 893 4.68 17.45 -5.14
C ASN A 893 3.64 17.32 -4.03
N PHE A 894 3.21 16.11 -3.75
CA PHE A 894 2.17 15.81 -2.78
C PHE A 894 2.60 14.69 -1.83
N THR A 895 2.26 14.79 -0.55
CA THR A 895 2.18 13.62 0.33
C THR A 895 0.76 13.08 0.28
N PHE A 896 0.60 11.76 0.20
CA PHE A 896 -0.69 11.08 0.32
C PHE A 896 -0.70 10.16 1.55
N GLU A 897 -1.86 10.07 2.19
CA GLU A 897 -2.14 9.17 3.30
C GLU A 897 -3.39 8.34 2.99
N LEU A 898 -3.26 7.01 2.90
CA LEU A 898 -4.37 6.08 2.73
C LEU A 898 -4.61 5.29 4.02
N GLY A 899 -5.77 5.50 4.64
CA GLY A 899 -6.21 4.73 5.80
C GLY A 899 -7.21 3.63 5.40
N GLY A 900 -7.00 2.41 5.89
CA GLY A 900 -7.93 1.29 5.76
C GLY A 900 -8.20 0.65 7.11
N LEU A 901 -9.45 0.35 7.45
CA LEU A 901 -9.81 -0.40 8.65
C LEU A 901 -10.88 -1.43 8.33
N ILE A 902 -10.49 -2.71 8.33
CA ILE A 902 -11.40 -3.86 8.24
C ILE A 902 -11.79 -4.30 9.65
N ILE A 903 -13.07 -4.55 9.86
CA ILE A 903 -13.61 -5.10 11.10
C ILE A 903 -14.39 -6.36 10.76
N TYR A 904 -13.94 -7.50 11.28
CA TYR A 904 -14.59 -8.80 11.08
C TYR A 904 -15.20 -9.29 12.40
N ARG A 905 -16.43 -9.80 12.32
CA ARG A 905 -17.13 -10.41 13.45
C ARG A 905 -17.86 -11.67 13.03
N GLY A 906 -17.46 -12.80 13.61
CA GLY A 906 -18.24 -14.04 13.64
C GLY A 906 -19.35 -13.98 14.68
N GLY A 907 -20.23 -14.98 14.66
CA GLY A 907 -21.23 -15.21 15.71
C GLY A 907 -22.42 -14.25 15.74
N VAL A 908 -22.57 -13.37 14.74
CA VAL A 908 -23.53 -12.27 14.77
C VAL A 908 -24.95 -12.79 14.58
N LYS A 909 -25.85 -12.55 15.55
CA LYS A 909 -27.24 -13.07 15.53
C LYS A 909 -28.30 -12.03 15.14
N LEU A 910 -27.89 -10.80 14.86
CA LEU A 910 -28.77 -9.68 14.46
C LEU A 910 -29.70 -10.01 13.27
N PHE A 911 -29.26 -10.85 12.34
CA PHE A 911 -29.96 -11.10 11.06
C PHE A 911 -30.38 -12.57 10.85
N THR A 912 -30.10 -13.46 11.80
CA THR A 912 -30.29 -14.91 11.63
C THR A 912 -30.73 -15.61 12.91
N SER A 913 -31.57 -16.64 12.76
CA SER A 913 -31.93 -17.56 13.84
C SER A 913 -30.93 -18.72 13.99
N GLU A 914 -29.89 -18.80 13.16
CA GLU A 914 -28.88 -19.87 13.23
C GLU A 914 -28.10 -19.84 14.54
N GLU A 915 -27.92 -21.01 15.16
CA GLU A 915 -27.27 -21.14 16.47
C GLU A 915 -25.82 -20.62 16.45
N LYS A 916 -25.15 -20.70 15.30
CA LYS A 916 -23.78 -20.21 15.07
C LYS A 916 -23.69 -18.74 14.68
N GLY A 917 -24.80 -18.07 14.37
CA GLY A 917 -24.81 -16.71 13.82
C GLY A 917 -24.21 -16.61 12.40
N GLU A 918 -24.09 -15.38 11.91
CA GLU A 918 -23.42 -15.03 10.65
C GLU A 918 -22.02 -14.43 10.89
N SER A 919 -21.19 -14.50 9.85
CA SER A 919 -19.89 -13.80 9.79
C SER A 919 -20.02 -12.53 8.95
N ILE A 920 -19.58 -11.40 9.48
CA ILE A 920 -19.78 -10.07 8.87
C ILE A 920 -18.46 -9.30 8.85
N GLY A 921 -18.09 -8.83 7.66
CA GLY A 921 -17.01 -7.88 7.45
C GLY A 921 -17.54 -6.48 7.10
N VAL A 922 -16.96 -5.47 7.74
CA VAL A 922 -17.06 -4.05 7.38
C VAL A 922 -15.68 -3.54 7.00
N THR A 923 -15.62 -2.59 6.08
CA THR A 923 -14.38 -1.89 5.72
C THR A 923 -14.62 -0.39 5.74
N LEU A 924 -13.71 0.33 6.37
CA LEU A 924 -13.59 1.79 6.34
C LEU A 924 -12.37 2.15 5.50
N ALA A 925 -12.50 3.11 4.60
CA ALA A 925 -11.40 3.61 3.77
C ALA A 925 -11.32 5.14 3.82
N SER A 926 -10.12 5.70 3.79
CA SER A 926 -9.87 7.14 3.75
C SER A 926 -8.64 7.44 2.89
N ARG A 927 -8.62 8.62 2.27
CA ARG A 927 -7.48 9.20 1.55
C ARG A 927 -7.42 10.68 1.87
N VAL A 928 -6.23 11.18 2.19
CA VAL A 928 -5.94 12.60 2.34
C VAL A 928 -4.65 12.90 1.58
N ASP A 929 -4.69 13.88 0.69
CA ASP A 929 -3.50 14.34 -0.03
C ASP A 929 -3.18 15.78 0.38
N TYR A 930 -1.88 16.08 0.46
CA TYR A 930 -1.32 17.32 0.99
C TYR A 930 -0.31 17.85 -0.03
N GLU A 931 -0.44 19.10 -0.47
CA GLU A 931 0.60 19.74 -1.29
C GLU A 931 1.83 20.05 -0.42
N LEU A 932 3.00 19.58 -0.85
CA LEU A 932 4.26 19.87 -0.17
C LEU A 932 4.63 21.35 -0.35
N ASP A 933 5.04 21.99 0.75
CA ASP A 933 5.27 23.44 0.88
C ASP A 933 4.06 24.37 0.58
N GLY A 934 2.90 23.81 0.26
CA GLY A 934 1.65 24.55 0.06
C GLY A 934 1.00 25.03 1.37
N SER A 935 0.35 26.20 1.35
CA SER A 935 -0.42 26.71 2.50
C SER A 935 -1.87 26.19 2.56
N GLY A 936 -2.16 25.06 1.91
CA GLY A 936 -3.50 24.47 1.81
C GLY A 936 -3.94 23.83 3.13
N GLN A 937 -5.25 23.86 3.42
CA GLN A 937 -5.82 22.96 4.41
C GLN A 937 -6.02 21.57 3.77
N PRO A 938 -5.53 20.49 4.39
CA PRO A 938 -5.71 19.15 3.84
C PRO A 938 -7.19 18.78 3.77
N CYS A 939 -7.55 18.08 2.70
CA CYS A 939 -8.89 17.60 2.42
C CYS A 939 -8.80 16.19 1.85
N GLY A 940 -9.88 15.41 1.95
CA GLY A 940 -9.95 14.12 1.27
C GLY A 940 -10.03 14.27 -0.25
N VAL A 941 -9.19 13.54 -0.98
CA VAL A 941 -8.97 13.63 -2.44
C VAL A 941 -9.40 12.28 -3.06
N ILE A 942 -10.16 12.21 -4.16
CA ILE A 942 -9.89 12.81 -5.48
C ILE A 942 -10.97 13.78 -6.01
N ASN A 943 -10.51 14.93 -6.52
CA ASN A 943 -11.15 15.86 -7.47
C ASN A 943 -12.67 16.12 -7.36
N ARG A 944 -13.05 16.97 -6.40
CA ARG A 944 -14.15 17.93 -6.64
C ARG A 944 -13.59 19.14 -7.39
N LYS A 945 -13.59 19.07 -8.72
CA LYS A 945 -13.01 20.13 -9.57
C LYS A 945 -13.58 21.53 -9.27
N ASP A 946 -12.69 22.50 -9.44
CA ASP A 946 -12.89 23.95 -9.55
C ASP A 946 -13.04 24.81 -8.27
N GLU A 947 -13.95 24.53 -7.32
CA GLU A 947 -14.22 25.51 -6.22
C GLU A 947 -14.18 24.99 -4.76
N ILE A 948 -12.98 24.74 -4.22
CA ILE A 948 -12.74 24.69 -2.76
C ILE A 948 -12.44 26.09 -2.21
N VAL A 949 -13.37 27.04 -2.39
CA VAL A 949 -13.14 28.45 -1.98
C VAL A 949 -13.35 28.69 -0.47
N THR A 950 -14.19 27.88 0.20
CA THR A 950 -14.47 28.02 1.66
C THR A 950 -14.71 26.69 2.40
N GLY A 951 -13.63 25.98 2.73
CA GLY A 951 -13.46 25.21 3.99
C GLY A 951 -14.59 24.29 4.47
N ASN A 952 -15.05 23.33 3.66
CA ASN A 952 -16.01 22.30 4.08
C ASN A 952 -15.51 20.88 3.72
N CYS A 953 -14.78 20.25 4.66
CA CYS A 953 -14.22 18.92 4.48
C CYS A 953 -15.27 17.82 4.79
N ASN A 954 -16.05 17.43 3.77
CA ASN A 954 -17.34 16.75 3.95
C ASN A 954 -17.31 15.21 4.14
N ALA A 955 -16.14 14.58 4.26
CA ALA A 955 -16.00 13.16 4.61
C ALA A 955 -14.64 12.87 5.24
N VAL A 956 -14.63 12.00 6.25
CA VAL A 956 -13.43 11.49 6.95
C VAL A 956 -13.12 10.04 6.53
N GLY A 957 -14.12 9.31 6.04
CA GLY A 957 -13.93 8.00 5.41
C GLY A 957 -15.20 7.39 4.83
N TYR A 958 -15.06 6.34 4.03
CA TYR A 958 -16.11 5.64 3.30
C TYR A 958 -16.45 4.31 3.98
N LEU A 959 -17.74 4.03 4.16
CA LEU A 959 -18.23 2.81 4.83
C LEU A 959 -18.69 1.78 3.81
N THR A 960 -17.95 0.67 3.74
CA THR A 960 -18.26 -0.51 2.93
C THR A 960 -18.81 -1.64 3.81
N TYR A 961 -19.93 -2.23 3.41
CA TYR A 961 -20.57 -3.38 4.07
C TYR A 961 -20.86 -4.48 3.05
N ARG A 962 -20.31 -5.69 3.27
CA ARG A 962 -20.38 -6.83 2.33
C ARG A 962 -19.97 -6.45 0.88
N ASN A 963 -18.86 -5.72 0.75
CA ASN A 963 -18.24 -5.24 -0.50
C ASN A 963 -19.02 -4.17 -1.30
N SER A 964 -19.98 -3.50 -0.66
CA SER A 964 -20.74 -2.38 -1.26
C SER A 964 -20.65 -1.13 -0.39
N ILE A 965 -20.55 0.06 -1.00
CA ILE A 965 -20.51 1.33 -0.24
C ILE A 965 -21.93 1.66 0.21
N VAL A 966 -22.12 1.77 1.53
CA VAL A 966 -23.44 2.00 2.17
C VAL A 966 -23.53 3.34 2.88
N GLY A 967 -22.44 4.10 2.95
CA GLY A 967 -22.40 5.42 3.58
C GLY A 967 -20.99 6.00 3.71
N VAL A 968 -20.90 7.12 4.42
CA VAL A 968 -19.64 7.82 4.76
C VAL A 968 -19.63 8.23 6.23
N ILE A 969 -18.45 8.33 6.83
CA ILE A 969 -18.24 8.95 8.15
C ILE A 969 -17.88 10.42 7.94
N ARG A 970 -18.55 11.31 8.67
CA ARG A 970 -18.31 12.76 8.69
C ARG A 970 -18.12 13.21 10.14
N GLU A 971 -17.25 14.18 10.40
CA GLU A 971 -17.31 14.97 11.64
C GLU A 971 -18.32 16.10 11.40
N GLU A 972 -19.42 16.15 12.16
CA GLU A 972 -20.48 17.17 11.96
C GLU A 972 -20.43 18.29 13.02
N ARG A 973 -19.63 18.10 14.08
CA ARG A 973 -19.22 19.06 15.12
C ARG A 973 -17.93 18.54 15.74
N ASP A 974 -17.15 19.42 16.37
CA ASP A 974 -15.92 19.08 17.11
C ASP A 974 -16.09 17.82 17.99
N GLY A 975 -15.42 16.72 17.64
CA GLY A 975 -15.46 15.44 18.35
C GLY A 975 -16.71 14.58 18.12
N VAL A 976 -17.63 14.98 17.23
CA VAL A 976 -18.92 14.30 16.98
C VAL A 976 -18.93 13.70 15.57
N TYR A 977 -18.61 12.40 15.51
CA TYR A 977 -18.55 11.61 14.29
C TYR A 977 -19.90 10.96 13.98
N VAL A 978 -20.31 11.02 12.71
CA VAL A 978 -21.61 10.58 12.22
C VAL A 978 -21.43 9.71 10.98
N VAL A 979 -21.98 8.50 11.00
CA VAL A 979 -22.21 7.71 9.78
C VAL A 979 -23.44 8.25 9.07
N ARG A 980 -23.29 8.72 7.83
CA ARG A 980 -24.37 9.07 6.91
C ARG A 980 -24.55 7.92 5.91
N PHE A 981 -25.70 7.28 5.92
CA PHE A 981 -26.01 6.16 5.02
C PHE A 981 -26.58 6.68 3.70
N SER A 982 -26.41 5.91 2.61
CA SER A 982 -26.84 6.32 1.26
C SER A 982 -28.35 6.53 1.10
N ASP A 983 -29.17 6.20 2.11
CA ASP A 983 -30.61 6.48 2.16
C ASP A 983 -30.96 7.78 2.92
N GLY A 984 -29.96 8.56 3.34
CA GLY A 984 -30.10 9.84 4.05
C GLY A 984 -30.18 9.72 5.57
N GLN A 985 -30.35 8.51 6.12
CA GLN A 985 -30.38 8.29 7.57
C GLN A 985 -28.97 8.32 8.18
N PHE A 986 -28.87 8.46 9.50
CA PHE A 986 -27.59 8.60 10.19
C PHE A 986 -27.49 7.82 11.51
N LEU A 987 -26.25 7.59 11.95
CA LEU A 987 -25.87 7.02 13.25
C LEU A 987 -24.72 7.86 13.84
N VAL A 988 -24.82 8.28 15.09
CA VAL A 988 -23.72 8.95 15.82
C VAL A 988 -22.79 7.88 16.39
N LEU A 989 -21.48 8.08 16.28
CA LEU A 989 -20.45 7.19 16.82
C LEU A 989 -19.90 7.71 18.15
N GLY A 990 -19.47 6.79 19.03
CA GLY A 990 -18.80 7.10 20.30
C GLY A 990 -19.68 7.69 21.41
N GLY A 991 -21.01 7.76 21.20
CA GLY A 991 -21.99 8.19 22.21
C GLY A 991 -22.48 7.09 23.14
#